data_AF-A0A232M6H8-F1
#
_entry.id   AF-A0A232M6H8-F1
#
_cell.length_a   1.000
_cell.length_b   1.000
_cell.length_c   1.000
_cell.angle_alpha   90.00
_cell.angle_beta   90.00
_cell.angle_gamma   90.00
#
_symmetry.space_group_name_H-M   'P 1'
#
loop_
_entity.id
_entity.type
_entity.pdbx_description
1 polymer ?
#
loop_
_entity_poly.entity_id
_entity_poly.type
_entity_poly.pdbx_seq_one_letter_code
_entity_poly.pdbx_strand_id
1 'polypeptide(L)'
;MSDTSFTIGNETLDYSSSDNGTVLHEILCSREQVDDSQTPLESAGGHNDHLEIRVPNLTFPLSQYSGWEPPYPLTDEEVVVRSLLETSRVKNKKYADDNFLSLDLDDFTIYRGPSQASPNEMALLSEVATKQGNITYFFDGILLDGLSDPKFLRNIPFKFVSTGGYQDIQQHTVGSDIWIQSVYGRKISHIWYHLLNPSAVYKPYHTAFTWLADFAKHFVDFLSQHTAVELDHFRAYFSSWLHKIHGGDCTFGTWFSQYGKPDFRQAVVVHSDYLFKQALDIDLKYKSQQVWSEINLTQSIVKRKIERIKRTVVTPYIYNCFKDMEWGNYLQPVHSTQAVLSKCQVRLEKLGFNPIRSEIPVISVEQGLASAPVLRGKREIRPGDVVAVKQDDITVWRSDDAKALWYALVQRIHRDQNNRIWLYVIWLYRPTDTICANMFYPHNDELFLSDHCNCRDKKIENTEVLAVPKVAFFSSQKGEEDFFVRQAYCTEEEVFVTLNQNDFYCSHRKTPIPQSTSFLPGTTVLVKAGSILEPAEIVKYWENCTVEIRILLRRGRDFQDYRCRPNELIYTNRTRTVHVKQIQRKCYIRFYTEAERDCGLIPPPYNRDGNGDSFYITSREENNKTCSSLKPIDPTSPPSSLKQGFEPSDAKRKLRALNLFSGGGNFDRGLEEGTAIENEWAIDWEQCAILTYAANCKNPGKVKLFLGSVNDFLYQSIQHKGGDSIARIGEVEFISAGSPCQGYANTNNHRLGENALRNCSMIASAAAYIDHFRPEYAVLENVTTMARRGTDPQSRCLELWCATEQVSVVYLRCCTWFKTTRSSSANTFPSLQG
;
A
#
# COMPACT_ATOMS: atom_id res chain seq x y z
N MET A 1 -6.08 61.96 36.92
CA MET A 1 -7.20 62.56 36.15
C MET A 1 -7.45 61.65 34.97
N SER A 2 -8.44 60.78 34.94
CA SER A 2 -9.57 60.46 35.83
C SER A 2 -10.01 59.05 35.35
N ASP A 3 -9.89 58.04 36.21
CA ASP A 3 -11.02 57.42 36.93
C ASP A 3 -11.81 56.47 36.01
N THR A 4 -12.13 55.21 36.34
CA THR A 4 -12.14 54.50 37.62
C THR A 4 -12.32 53.00 37.37
N SER A 5 -11.86 52.22 38.33
CA SER A 5 -12.08 50.79 38.62
C SER A 5 -13.51 50.25 38.42
N PHE A 6 -13.66 48.93 38.16
CA PHE A 6 -14.29 47.97 39.09
C PHE A 6 -14.20 46.51 38.59
N THR A 7 -14.27 45.58 39.54
CA THR A 7 -13.82 44.19 39.51
C THR A 7 -14.96 43.20 39.86
N ILE A 8 -14.79 41.93 39.45
CA ILE A 8 -15.26 40.65 40.06
C ILE A 8 -16.63 40.05 39.66
N GLY A 9 -16.60 38.74 39.33
CA GLY A 9 -17.67 37.75 39.63
C GLY A 9 -18.05 36.83 38.46
N ASN A 10 -17.35 35.72 38.18
CA ASN A 10 -17.54 34.32 38.62
C ASN A 10 -18.72 33.51 38.01
N GLU A 11 -18.38 32.29 37.60
CA GLU A 11 -19.19 31.04 37.43
C GLU A 11 -19.74 30.64 36.03
N THR A 12 -18.99 29.70 35.41
CA THR A 12 -19.38 28.40 34.78
C THR A 12 -20.77 28.20 34.17
N LEU A 13 -20.83 27.81 32.89
CA LEU A 13 -21.24 26.47 32.40
C LEU A 13 -21.22 26.33 30.86
N ASP A 14 -20.85 25.13 30.42
CA ASP A 14 -21.11 24.42 29.15
C ASP A 14 -20.63 24.96 27.79
N TYR A 15 -19.56 24.34 27.28
CA TYR A 15 -19.24 24.27 25.85
C TYR A 15 -19.36 22.82 25.36
N SER A 16 -20.47 22.54 24.66
CA SER A 16 -20.64 21.37 23.81
C SER A 16 -19.97 21.60 22.46
N SER A 17 -19.25 20.57 22.02
CA SER A 17 -18.49 20.42 20.78
C SER A 17 -19.31 20.48 19.49
N SER A 18 -18.82 21.23 18.50
CA SER A 18 -18.71 20.78 17.09
C SER A 18 -18.13 21.91 16.25
N ASP A 19 -16.92 21.72 15.69
CA ASP A 19 -16.57 22.37 14.41
C ASP A 19 -15.36 21.65 13.77
N ASN A 20 -15.65 20.91 12.70
CA ASN A 20 -14.69 20.39 11.75
C ASN A 20 -14.49 21.45 10.66
N GLY A 21 -13.42 22.23 10.77
CA GLY A 21 -13.00 23.20 9.75
C GLY A 21 -12.02 22.58 8.76
N THR A 22 -12.48 22.32 7.54
CA THR A 22 -11.67 21.93 6.38
C THR A 22 -10.86 23.13 5.89
N VAL A 23 -9.53 23.07 6.00
CA VAL A 23 -8.60 24.09 5.50
C VAL A 23 -8.32 23.85 4.02
N LEU A 24 -8.81 24.73 3.15
CA LEU A 24 -8.42 24.82 1.74
C LEU A 24 -7.26 25.82 1.58
N HIS A 25 -6.15 25.36 1.04
CA HIS A 25 -4.95 26.13 0.75
C HIS A 25 -5.12 26.90 -0.57
N GLU A 26 -5.12 28.24 -0.52
CA GLU A 26 -4.91 29.12 -1.69
C GLU A 26 -3.42 29.18 -2.04
N ILE A 27 -3.07 28.97 -3.32
CA ILE A 27 -1.74 29.25 -3.86
C ILE A 27 -1.86 30.46 -4.79
N LEU A 28 -1.13 31.51 -4.42
CA LEU A 28 -0.95 32.79 -5.11
C LEU A 28 -0.21 32.59 -6.45
N CYS A 29 -0.78 33.11 -7.54
CA CYS A 29 -0.07 33.30 -8.81
C CYS A 29 0.54 34.71 -8.89
N SER A 30 1.86 34.75 -9.03
CA SER A 30 2.69 35.95 -9.19
C SER A 30 2.47 36.61 -10.55
N ARG A 31 2.33 37.95 -10.55
CA ARG A 31 2.38 38.82 -11.74
C ARG A 31 3.81 38.97 -12.24
N GLU A 32 4.02 38.82 -13.54
CA GLU A 32 5.15 39.44 -14.26
C GLU A 32 4.62 40.24 -15.46
N GLN A 33 4.99 41.52 -15.51
CA GLN A 33 4.81 42.44 -16.63
C GLN A 33 5.95 42.22 -17.63
N VAL A 34 5.65 42.15 -18.92
CA VAL A 34 6.62 42.53 -19.97
C VAL A 34 5.92 43.29 -21.08
N ASP A 35 6.61 44.34 -21.52
CA ASP A 35 6.29 45.48 -22.36
C ASP A 35 6.29 45.17 -23.87
N ASP A 36 5.57 46.00 -24.63
CA ASP A 36 5.41 45.96 -26.09
C ASP A 36 6.63 46.52 -26.83
N SER A 37 7.07 45.91 -27.95
CA SER A 37 7.45 46.61 -29.20
C SER A 37 8.01 45.72 -30.34
N GLN A 38 7.30 45.75 -31.48
CA GLN A 38 7.73 45.85 -32.91
C GLN A 38 8.72 44.85 -33.58
N THR A 39 8.15 43.94 -34.39
CA THR A 39 8.45 43.42 -35.77
C THR A 39 9.73 43.83 -36.56
N PRO A 40 10.08 43.16 -37.70
CA PRO A 40 10.16 41.71 -38.04
C PRO A 40 11.45 41.35 -38.85
N LEU A 41 11.84 40.07 -38.96
CA LEU A 41 12.77 39.59 -40.02
C LEU A 41 12.57 38.10 -40.33
N GLU A 42 12.61 37.78 -41.61
CA GLU A 42 12.14 36.54 -42.24
C GLU A 42 13.10 35.33 -42.17
N SER A 43 12.48 34.16 -42.34
CA SER A 43 12.97 32.93 -43.01
C SER A 43 13.73 31.87 -42.18
N ALA A 44 13.08 30.73 -41.97
CA ALA A 44 13.44 29.42 -42.57
C ALA A 44 12.54 28.32 -41.98
N GLY A 45 12.08 27.40 -42.84
CA GLY A 45 11.05 26.40 -42.54
C GLY A 45 11.32 25.49 -41.34
N GLY A 46 10.30 25.32 -40.52
CA GLY A 46 10.21 24.36 -39.42
C GLY A 46 8.75 23.95 -39.23
N HIS A 47 8.53 22.70 -38.85
CA HIS A 47 7.24 22.05 -38.62
C HIS A 47 6.12 22.96 -38.12
N ASN A 48 4.95 22.92 -38.79
CA ASN A 48 3.70 23.48 -38.27
C ASN A 48 3.26 22.66 -37.04
N ASP A 49 3.86 22.94 -35.89
CA ASP A 49 3.20 22.73 -34.61
C ASP A 49 2.07 23.76 -34.54
N HIS A 50 0.86 23.31 -34.91
CA HIS A 50 -0.35 24.09 -34.63
C HIS A 50 -0.42 24.30 -33.13
N LEU A 51 -0.15 25.54 -32.70
CA LEU A 51 -0.35 26.01 -31.33
C LEU A 51 -1.86 25.96 -31.05
N GLU A 52 -2.33 24.79 -30.59
CA GLU A 52 -3.72 24.60 -30.18
C GLU A 52 -3.90 25.30 -28.83
N ILE A 53 -4.40 26.54 -28.85
CA ILE A 53 -4.89 27.21 -27.64
C ILE A 53 -6.15 26.47 -27.22
N ARG A 54 -6.01 25.49 -26.31
CA ARG A 54 -7.16 24.88 -25.64
C ARG A 54 -7.75 25.88 -24.66
N VAL A 55 -8.77 26.59 -25.12
CA VAL A 55 -9.60 27.41 -24.24
C VAL A 55 -10.21 26.49 -23.18
N PRO A 56 -10.11 26.81 -21.88
CA PRO A 56 -10.74 26.03 -20.83
C PRO A 56 -12.25 25.92 -21.07
N ASN A 57 -12.85 24.78 -20.73
CA ASN A 57 -14.30 24.65 -20.75
C ASN A 57 -14.92 25.71 -19.82
N LEU A 58 -16.00 26.35 -20.26
CA LEU A 58 -16.72 27.30 -19.43
C LEU A 58 -17.30 26.57 -18.22
N THR A 59 -17.18 27.17 -17.05
CA THR A 59 -17.72 26.65 -15.77
C THR A 59 -19.00 27.35 -15.34
N PHE A 60 -19.36 28.44 -16.04
CA PHE A 60 -20.56 29.24 -15.81
C PHE A 60 -21.51 29.16 -17.02
N PRO A 61 -22.83 29.34 -16.83
CA PRO A 61 -23.77 29.43 -17.94
C PRO A 61 -23.41 30.57 -18.88
N LEU A 62 -23.69 30.41 -20.17
CA LEU A 62 -23.49 31.47 -21.17
C LEU A 62 -24.21 32.77 -20.81
N SER A 63 -25.37 32.66 -20.17
CA SER A 63 -26.18 33.79 -19.70
C SER A 63 -25.50 34.67 -18.66
N GLN A 64 -24.38 34.22 -18.05
CA GLN A 64 -23.61 35.00 -17.08
C GLN A 64 -22.52 35.87 -17.73
N TYR A 65 -22.22 35.67 -19.01
CA TYR A 65 -21.17 36.41 -19.70
C TYR A 65 -21.70 37.72 -20.31
N SER A 66 -20.92 38.78 -20.17
CA SER A 66 -21.24 40.08 -20.77
C SER A 66 -21.29 39.99 -22.29
N GLY A 67 -22.33 40.55 -22.90
CA GLY A 67 -22.53 40.55 -24.35
C GLY A 67 -23.19 39.28 -24.91
N TRP A 68 -23.58 38.33 -24.08
CA TRP A 68 -24.41 37.21 -24.52
C TRP A 68 -25.87 37.63 -24.68
N GLU A 69 -26.49 37.24 -25.80
CA GLU A 69 -27.90 37.51 -26.10
C GLU A 69 -28.71 36.20 -26.06
N PRO A 70 -29.93 36.21 -25.49
CA PRO A 70 -30.77 35.03 -25.42
C PRO A 70 -31.23 34.59 -26.82
N PRO A 71 -31.31 33.28 -27.09
CA PRO A 71 -31.69 32.77 -28.41
C PRO A 71 -33.15 33.09 -28.78
N TYR A 72 -34.00 33.32 -27.79
CA TYR A 72 -35.42 33.68 -27.93
C TYR A 72 -35.82 34.75 -26.90
N PRO A 73 -36.97 35.43 -27.08
CA PRO A 73 -37.45 36.43 -26.13
C PRO A 73 -37.55 35.89 -24.70
N LEU A 74 -36.98 36.64 -23.75
CA LEU A 74 -37.08 36.35 -22.33
C LEU A 74 -38.53 36.43 -21.89
N THR A 75 -39.02 35.36 -21.25
CA THR A 75 -40.39 35.32 -20.73
C THR A 75 -40.40 34.87 -19.27
N ASP A 76 -41.27 35.48 -18.47
CA ASP A 76 -41.49 35.08 -17.08
C ASP A 76 -42.19 33.71 -17.01
N GLU A 77 -41.66 32.80 -16.17
CA GLU A 77 -42.22 31.46 -15.96
C GLU A 77 -43.71 31.50 -15.64
N GLU A 78 -44.14 32.43 -14.79
CA GLU A 78 -45.52 32.54 -14.35
C GLU A 78 -46.47 32.84 -15.51
N VAL A 79 -46.07 33.76 -16.40
CA VAL A 79 -46.87 34.14 -17.56
C VAL A 79 -46.99 32.97 -18.53
N VAL A 80 -45.88 32.27 -18.79
CA VAL A 80 -45.86 31.15 -19.73
C VAL A 80 -46.66 29.97 -19.21
N VAL A 81 -46.45 29.58 -17.96
CA VAL A 81 -47.13 28.42 -17.35
C VAL A 81 -48.64 28.63 -17.29
N ARG A 82 -49.13 29.81 -16.85
CA ARG A 82 -50.57 30.09 -16.84
C ARG A 82 -51.18 30.01 -18.24
N SER A 83 -50.53 30.61 -19.23
CA SER A 83 -50.97 30.56 -20.63
C SER A 83 -51.07 29.13 -21.16
N LEU A 84 -50.10 28.26 -20.83
CA LEU A 84 -50.09 26.87 -21.25
C LEU A 84 -51.15 26.01 -20.54
N LEU A 85 -51.45 26.31 -19.27
CA LEU A 85 -52.53 25.66 -18.52
C LEU A 85 -53.91 26.06 -19.08
N GLU A 86 -54.14 27.34 -19.35
CA GLU A 86 -55.40 27.85 -19.92
C GLU A 86 -55.68 27.28 -21.31
N THR A 87 -54.63 27.07 -22.11
CA THR A 87 -54.73 26.49 -23.45
C THR A 87 -54.73 24.96 -23.47
N SER A 88 -54.68 24.29 -22.31
CA SER A 88 -54.61 22.82 -22.16
C SER A 88 -53.46 22.16 -22.93
N ARG A 89 -52.33 22.86 -23.06
CA ARG A 89 -51.16 22.41 -23.85
C ARG A 89 -50.10 21.67 -23.05
N VAL A 90 -50.33 21.49 -21.75
CA VAL A 90 -49.42 20.76 -20.86
C VAL A 90 -49.67 19.26 -21.01
N LYS A 91 -48.60 18.48 -21.22
CA LYS A 91 -48.72 17.03 -21.38
C LYS A 91 -49.04 16.39 -20.03
N ASN A 92 -50.13 15.65 -19.93
CA ASN A 92 -50.38 14.80 -18.77
C ASN A 92 -49.57 13.52 -18.93
N LYS A 93 -48.57 13.31 -18.08
CA LYS A 93 -47.79 12.08 -18.04
C LYS A 93 -48.24 11.26 -16.83
N LYS A 94 -48.38 9.95 -17.06
CA LYS A 94 -48.58 8.96 -16.01
C LYS A 94 -47.31 8.14 -15.88
N TYR A 95 -46.75 8.09 -14.68
CA TYR A 95 -45.61 7.24 -14.34
C TYR A 95 -45.95 6.42 -13.10
N ALA A 96 -45.94 5.10 -13.21
CA ALA A 96 -46.54 4.20 -12.21
C ALA A 96 -47.98 4.61 -11.86
N ASP A 97 -48.26 4.95 -10.59
CA ASP A 97 -49.58 5.34 -10.09
C ASP A 97 -49.80 6.87 -10.03
N ASP A 98 -48.78 7.68 -10.33
CA ASP A 98 -48.84 9.14 -10.23
C ASP A 98 -49.10 9.80 -11.60
N ASN A 99 -50.06 10.73 -11.61
CA ASN A 99 -50.33 11.62 -12.74
C ASN A 99 -49.74 13.00 -12.48
N PHE A 100 -48.96 13.53 -13.42
CA PHE A 100 -48.39 14.85 -13.31
C PHE A 100 -48.35 15.58 -14.65
N LEU A 101 -48.26 16.91 -14.56
CA LEU A 101 -48.16 17.79 -15.72
C LEU A 101 -46.69 17.95 -16.12
N SER A 102 -46.37 17.74 -17.39
CA SER A 102 -45.01 17.77 -17.94
C SER A 102 -44.89 18.80 -19.07
N LEU A 103 -43.85 19.64 -19.00
CA LEU A 103 -43.44 20.57 -20.04
C LEU A 103 -42.05 20.18 -20.57
N ASP A 104 -41.79 20.32 -21.86
CA ASP A 104 -40.49 19.95 -22.43
C ASP A 104 -39.52 21.14 -22.37
N LEU A 105 -38.32 20.90 -21.84
CA LEU A 105 -37.25 21.88 -21.66
C LEU A 105 -36.01 21.44 -22.46
N ASP A 106 -35.64 22.24 -23.46
CA ASP A 106 -34.50 22.03 -24.36
C ASP A 106 -33.40 23.07 -24.13
N ASP A 107 -32.20 22.83 -24.64
CA ASP A 107 -31.01 23.68 -24.49
C ASP A 107 -30.75 24.13 -23.04
N PHE A 108 -30.97 23.23 -22.09
CA PHE A 108 -30.97 23.60 -20.67
C PHE A 108 -29.56 23.67 -20.07
N THR A 109 -29.40 24.56 -19.09
CA THR A 109 -28.18 24.69 -18.28
C THR A 109 -28.55 24.82 -16.81
N ILE A 110 -27.89 24.07 -15.92
CA ILE A 110 -28.18 24.05 -14.48
C ILE A 110 -26.99 24.57 -13.70
N TYR A 111 -27.26 25.43 -12.71
CA TYR A 111 -26.22 26.12 -11.96
C TYR A 111 -26.64 26.47 -10.53
N ARG A 112 -25.64 26.77 -9.70
CA ARG A 112 -25.81 27.09 -8.28
C ARG A 112 -26.39 28.48 -8.08
N GLY A 113 -27.14 28.63 -6.99
CA GLY A 113 -27.71 29.90 -6.59
C GLY A 113 -26.67 30.91 -6.08
N PRO A 114 -27.05 32.20 -6.01
CA PRO A 114 -26.15 33.28 -5.61
C PRO A 114 -25.67 33.18 -4.15
N SER A 115 -26.39 32.44 -3.31
CA SER A 115 -26.10 32.28 -1.89
C SER A 115 -25.31 31.01 -1.55
N GLN A 116 -24.84 30.25 -2.55
CA GLN A 116 -24.10 29.01 -2.36
C GLN A 116 -22.58 29.23 -2.45
N ALA A 117 -21.78 28.28 -1.96
CA ALA A 117 -20.36 28.22 -2.27
C ALA A 117 -20.19 28.05 -3.80
N SER A 118 -19.39 28.91 -4.43
CA SER A 118 -19.30 29.09 -5.89
C SER A 118 -20.63 29.52 -6.56
N PRO A 119 -21.07 30.77 -6.35
CA PRO A 119 -22.27 31.34 -6.96
C PRO A 119 -22.27 31.21 -8.49
N ASN A 120 -23.41 30.85 -9.08
CA ASN A 120 -23.65 30.77 -10.53
C ASN A 120 -22.81 29.73 -11.30
N GLU A 121 -21.96 28.94 -10.62
CA GLU A 121 -21.23 27.85 -11.26
C GLU A 121 -22.19 26.72 -11.67
N MET A 122 -21.94 26.08 -12.82
CA MET A 122 -22.72 24.94 -13.26
C MET A 122 -22.63 23.77 -12.26
N ALA A 123 -23.75 23.10 -12.03
CA ALA A 123 -23.87 22.03 -11.04
C ALA A 123 -24.38 20.74 -11.67
N LEU A 124 -23.93 19.58 -11.15
CA LEU A 124 -24.45 18.27 -11.55
C LEU A 124 -25.86 18.04 -10.99
N LEU A 125 -26.74 17.44 -11.79
CA LEU A 125 -28.08 17.03 -11.35
C LEU A 125 -28.06 16.04 -10.17
N SER A 126 -27.03 15.21 -10.04
CA SER A 126 -26.85 14.32 -8.89
C SER A 126 -26.62 15.08 -7.58
N GLU A 127 -25.96 16.24 -7.63
CA GLU A 127 -25.82 17.13 -6.47
C GLU A 127 -27.18 17.66 -6.03
N VAL A 128 -28.00 18.09 -7.01
CA VAL A 128 -29.36 18.57 -6.75
C VAL A 128 -30.21 17.47 -6.14
N ALA A 129 -30.20 16.26 -6.71
CA ALA A 129 -30.94 15.12 -6.19
C ALA A 129 -30.54 14.76 -4.75
N THR A 130 -29.24 14.76 -4.43
CA THR A 130 -28.75 14.48 -3.08
C THR A 130 -29.24 15.53 -2.08
N LYS A 131 -29.16 16.82 -2.44
CA LYS A 131 -29.53 17.97 -1.57
C LYS A 131 -30.97 18.46 -1.76
N GLN A 132 -31.79 17.68 -2.46
CA GLN A 132 -33.17 17.99 -2.85
C GLN A 132 -34.02 18.49 -1.67
N GLY A 133 -34.70 19.61 -1.88
CA GLY A 133 -35.54 20.28 -0.88
C GLY A 133 -34.81 21.28 0.03
N ASN A 134 -33.52 21.10 0.27
CA ASN A 134 -32.74 21.94 1.21
C ASN A 134 -32.08 23.14 0.53
N ILE A 135 -31.62 22.96 -0.71
CA ILE A 135 -30.90 23.99 -1.48
C ILE A 135 -31.67 24.33 -2.76
N THR A 136 -31.69 25.61 -3.12
CA THR A 136 -32.27 26.10 -4.38
C THR A 136 -31.19 26.21 -5.45
N TYR A 137 -31.41 25.56 -6.59
CA TYR A 137 -30.61 25.67 -7.80
C TYR A 137 -31.40 26.43 -8.87
N PHE A 138 -30.73 26.78 -9.96
CA PHE A 138 -31.32 27.57 -11.03
C PHE A 138 -31.08 26.90 -12.38
N PHE A 139 -32.02 27.09 -13.30
CA PHE A 139 -31.84 26.68 -14.67
C PHE A 139 -32.16 27.80 -15.66
N ASP A 140 -31.49 27.72 -16.80
CA ASP A 140 -31.84 28.39 -18.04
C ASP A 140 -32.24 27.33 -19.07
N GLY A 141 -33.15 27.65 -19.99
CA GLY A 141 -33.51 26.72 -21.06
C GLY A 141 -34.66 27.21 -21.94
N ILE A 142 -34.90 26.49 -23.03
CA ILE A 142 -35.93 26.76 -24.02
C ILE A 142 -37.14 25.88 -23.73
N LEU A 143 -38.29 26.50 -23.52
CA LEU A 143 -39.55 25.78 -23.37
C LEU A 143 -40.14 25.44 -24.73
N LEU A 144 -40.42 24.15 -24.96
CA LEU A 144 -41.08 23.67 -26.16
C LEU A 144 -42.54 23.34 -25.85
N ASP A 145 -43.47 24.09 -26.45
CA ASP A 145 -44.92 23.92 -26.25
C ASP A 145 -45.63 23.22 -27.43
N GLY A 146 -44.86 22.76 -28.43
CA GLY A 146 -45.36 22.09 -29.63
C GLY A 146 -45.77 23.03 -30.78
N LEU A 147 -45.63 24.35 -30.64
CA LEU A 147 -45.81 25.34 -31.72
C LEU A 147 -44.48 25.95 -32.18
N SER A 148 -44.54 26.73 -33.26
CA SER A 148 -43.39 27.41 -33.89
C SER A 148 -42.81 28.61 -33.12
N ASP A 149 -43.19 28.84 -31.85
CA ASP A 149 -42.76 30.01 -31.05
C ASP A 149 -42.12 29.58 -29.71
N PRO A 150 -40.87 29.06 -29.74
CA PRO A 150 -40.13 28.67 -28.54
C PRO A 150 -39.80 29.88 -27.65
N LYS A 151 -39.85 29.68 -26.32
CA LYS A 151 -39.63 30.74 -25.32
C LYS A 151 -38.42 30.42 -24.46
N PHE A 152 -37.61 31.45 -24.14
CA PHE A 152 -36.44 31.27 -23.29
C PHE A 152 -36.77 31.62 -21.83
N LEU A 153 -36.57 30.65 -20.95
CA LEU A 153 -36.65 30.79 -19.50
C LEU A 153 -35.24 31.00 -18.95
N ARG A 154 -35.08 32.00 -18.08
CA ARG A 154 -33.79 32.34 -17.48
C ARG A 154 -33.93 32.46 -15.97
N ASN A 155 -32.94 31.95 -15.23
CA ASN A 155 -32.83 32.10 -13.80
C ASN A 155 -34.05 31.54 -13.03
N ILE A 156 -34.52 30.37 -13.46
CA ILE A 156 -35.69 29.74 -12.85
C ILE A 156 -35.27 28.91 -11.63
N PRO A 157 -35.76 29.24 -10.41
CA PRO A 157 -35.40 28.51 -9.21
C PRO A 157 -36.09 27.14 -9.15
N PHE A 158 -35.33 26.10 -8.84
CA PHE A 158 -35.83 24.74 -8.68
C PHE A 158 -35.12 24.00 -7.54
N LYS A 159 -35.74 22.93 -7.06
CA LYS A 159 -35.27 22.18 -5.87
C LYS A 159 -35.34 20.68 -5.99
N PHE A 160 -36.04 20.15 -6.99
CA PHE A 160 -36.32 18.73 -7.12
C PHE A 160 -35.91 18.24 -8.51
N VAL A 161 -35.29 17.07 -8.53
CA VAL A 161 -34.98 16.25 -9.70
C VAL A 161 -35.71 14.92 -9.51
N SER A 162 -36.25 14.37 -10.58
CA SER A 162 -36.84 13.03 -10.62
C SER A 162 -36.28 12.28 -11.82
N THR A 163 -35.97 11.01 -11.62
CA THR A 163 -35.50 10.08 -12.66
C THR A 163 -36.47 8.91 -12.73
N GLY A 164 -36.97 8.63 -13.93
CA GLY A 164 -37.86 7.50 -14.18
C GLY A 164 -37.10 6.19 -14.42
N GLY A 165 -37.84 5.09 -14.49
CA GLY A 165 -37.38 3.80 -15.00
C GLY A 165 -37.01 2.78 -13.94
N TYR A 166 -37.13 3.15 -12.66
CA TYR A 166 -36.71 2.29 -11.57
C TYR A 166 -37.75 1.18 -11.34
N GLN A 167 -37.26 -0.01 -11.01
CA GLN A 167 -38.01 -1.25 -10.84
C GLN A 167 -38.61 -1.85 -12.14
N ASP A 168 -38.41 -1.21 -13.30
CA ASP A 168 -38.67 -1.84 -14.60
C ASP A 168 -37.38 -2.44 -15.16
N ILE A 169 -37.23 -3.75 -14.96
CA ILE A 169 -36.06 -4.52 -15.40
C ILE A 169 -35.98 -4.64 -16.92
N GLN A 170 -37.09 -4.49 -17.64
CA GLN A 170 -37.10 -4.53 -19.11
C GLN A 170 -36.58 -3.21 -19.70
N GLN A 171 -36.68 -2.11 -18.96
CA GLN A 171 -36.11 -0.83 -19.38
C GLN A 171 -34.57 -0.87 -19.29
N HIS A 172 -33.89 -0.60 -20.40
CA HIS A 172 -32.42 -0.71 -20.48
C HIS A 172 -31.68 0.55 -20.00
N THR A 173 -32.33 1.72 -20.06
CA THR A 173 -31.75 3.03 -19.73
C THR A 173 -32.83 3.95 -19.18
N VAL A 174 -32.46 4.90 -18.33
CA VAL A 174 -33.28 6.05 -17.94
C VAL A 174 -33.59 6.92 -19.17
N GLY A 175 -32.69 6.98 -20.15
CA GLY A 175 -32.91 7.73 -21.39
C GLY A 175 -33.25 9.20 -21.12
N SER A 176 -34.36 9.68 -21.68
CA SER A 176 -34.87 11.04 -21.46
C SER A 176 -35.78 11.17 -20.24
N ASP A 177 -36.00 10.12 -19.45
CA ASP A 177 -36.91 10.14 -18.30
C ASP A 177 -36.30 10.87 -17.10
N ILE A 178 -35.99 12.15 -17.29
CA ILE A 178 -35.40 13.05 -16.29
C ILE A 178 -36.24 14.31 -16.24
N TRP A 179 -36.67 14.68 -15.02
CA TRP A 179 -37.48 15.86 -14.78
C TRP A 179 -36.92 16.72 -13.67
N ILE A 180 -37.15 18.03 -13.76
CA ILE A 180 -36.91 18.99 -12.68
C ILE A 180 -38.19 19.73 -12.30
N GLN A 181 -38.32 20.11 -11.04
CA GLN A 181 -39.49 20.85 -10.55
C GLN A 181 -39.10 22.23 -10.04
N SER A 182 -39.57 23.26 -10.74
CA SER A 182 -39.41 24.65 -10.30
C SER A 182 -40.20 24.93 -9.03
N VAL A 183 -39.78 25.95 -8.29
CA VAL A 183 -40.47 26.40 -7.08
C VAL A 183 -41.88 26.88 -7.39
N TYR A 184 -42.10 27.50 -8.55
CA TYR A 184 -43.40 27.97 -9.00
C TYR A 184 -44.31 26.82 -9.46
N GLY A 185 -43.81 25.94 -10.34
CA GLY A 185 -44.55 24.80 -10.89
C GLY A 185 -45.07 23.86 -9.79
N ARG A 186 -44.30 23.69 -8.71
CA ARG A 186 -44.74 22.92 -7.53
C ARG A 186 -45.92 23.55 -6.81
N LYS A 187 -46.00 24.89 -6.72
CA LYS A 187 -47.02 25.60 -5.93
C LYS A 187 -48.41 25.55 -6.57
N ILE A 188 -48.50 25.52 -7.89
CA ILE A 188 -49.77 25.77 -8.60
C ILE A 188 -50.44 24.49 -9.05
N SER A 189 -49.71 23.58 -9.69
CA SER A 189 -50.33 22.42 -10.34
C SER A 189 -49.38 21.23 -10.50
N HIS A 190 -48.37 21.11 -9.63
CA HIS A 190 -47.39 20.03 -9.65
C HIS A 190 -46.73 19.82 -11.03
N ILE A 191 -46.35 20.91 -11.68
CA ILE A 191 -45.73 20.89 -13.02
C ILE A 191 -44.26 20.50 -12.92
N TRP A 192 -43.84 19.60 -13.80
CA TRP A 192 -42.46 19.16 -14.00
C TRP A 192 -41.94 19.55 -15.38
N TYR A 193 -40.65 19.87 -15.46
CA TYR A 193 -39.94 20.14 -16.70
C TYR A 193 -39.15 18.91 -17.09
N HIS A 194 -39.51 18.29 -18.21
CA HIS A 194 -38.87 17.15 -18.83
C HIS A 194 -37.63 17.63 -19.60
N LEU A 195 -36.47 17.10 -19.24
CA LEU A 195 -35.20 17.51 -19.82
C LEU A 195 -34.99 16.82 -21.17
N LEU A 196 -34.82 17.62 -22.22
CA LEU A 196 -34.46 17.15 -23.56
C LEU A 196 -32.94 17.27 -23.77
N ASN A 197 -32.48 18.17 -24.64
CA ASN A 197 -31.05 18.32 -24.90
C ASN A 197 -30.42 19.34 -23.95
N PRO A 198 -29.25 19.05 -23.35
CA PRO A 198 -28.51 20.04 -22.60
C PRO A 198 -27.88 21.07 -23.54
N SER A 199 -27.58 22.25 -23.01
CA SER A 199 -26.77 23.22 -23.76
C SER A 199 -25.38 22.68 -24.09
N ALA A 200 -24.76 23.23 -25.13
CA ALA A 200 -23.43 22.82 -25.56
C ALA A 200 -22.40 22.87 -24.42
N VAL A 201 -22.53 23.87 -23.54
CA VAL A 201 -21.66 24.09 -22.39
C VAL A 201 -22.00 23.16 -21.22
N TYR A 202 -23.27 22.80 -21.03
CA TYR A 202 -23.71 21.91 -19.96
C TYR A 202 -23.63 20.41 -20.33
N LYS A 203 -23.43 20.07 -21.61
CA LYS A 203 -23.37 18.69 -22.12
C LYS A 203 -22.45 17.74 -21.33
N PRO A 204 -21.23 18.14 -20.90
CA PRO A 204 -20.38 17.26 -20.09
C PRO A 204 -21.00 16.88 -18.73
N TYR A 205 -21.63 17.85 -18.05
CA TYR A 205 -22.31 17.64 -16.76
C TYR A 205 -23.51 16.71 -16.93
N HIS A 206 -24.32 16.95 -17.98
CA HIS A 206 -25.45 16.08 -18.27
C HIS A 206 -25.01 14.66 -18.65
N THR A 207 -23.95 14.51 -19.46
CA THR A 207 -23.41 13.19 -19.83
C THR A 207 -22.96 12.41 -18.59
N ALA A 208 -22.21 13.05 -17.69
CA ALA A 208 -21.80 12.43 -16.42
C ALA A 208 -23.01 12.03 -15.56
N PHE A 209 -24.04 12.88 -15.50
CA PHE A 209 -25.27 12.55 -14.78
C PHE A 209 -26.06 11.40 -15.41
N THR A 210 -26.21 11.36 -16.74
CA THR A 210 -26.96 10.29 -17.42
C THR A 210 -26.34 8.91 -17.17
N TRP A 211 -25.00 8.80 -17.19
CA TRP A 211 -24.33 7.57 -16.83
C TRP A 211 -24.63 7.14 -15.39
N LEU A 212 -24.64 8.10 -14.46
CA LEU A 212 -24.92 7.85 -13.05
C LEU A 212 -26.41 7.53 -12.81
N ALA A 213 -27.33 8.13 -13.56
CA ALA A 213 -28.77 7.82 -13.49
C ALA A 213 -29.05 6.39 -13.97
N ASP A 214 -28.44 5.98 -15.09
CA ASP A 214 -28.47 4.59 -15.57
C ASP A 214 -27.87 3.64 -14.53
N PHE A 215 -26.75 4.02 -13.90
CA PHE A 215 -26.17 3.22 -12.84
C PHE A 215 -27.12 3.08 -11.63
N ALA A 216 -27.75 4.17 -11.20
CA ALA A 216 -28.71 4.15 -10.09
C ALA A 216 -29.94 3.31 -10.41
N LYS A 217 -30.46 3.40 -11.64
CA LYS A 217 -31.53 2.52 -12.12
C LYS A 217 -31.13 1.05 -11.96
N HIS A 218 -30.02 0.65 -12.59
CA HIS A 218 -29.52 -0.71 -12.54
C HIS A 218 -29.24 -1.19 -11.10
N PHE A 219 -28.72 -0.30 -10.25
CA PHE A 219 -28.47 -0.57 -8.84
C PHE A 219 -29.78 -0.82 -8.07
N VAL A 220 -30.79 0.04 -8.23
CA VAL A 220 -32.09 -0.10 -7.55
C VAL A 220 -32.86 -1.32 -8.07
N ASP A 221 -32.81 -1.58 -9.38
CA ASP A 221 -33.38 -2.80 -9.97
C ASP A 221 -32.74 -4.04 -9.36
N PHE A 222 -31.43 -4.03 -9.20
CA PHE A 222 -30.71 -5.11 -8.53
C PHE A 222 -31.16 -5.28 -7.07
N LEU A 223 -31.34 -4.18 -6.31
CA LEU A 223 -31.89 -4.23 -4.96
C LEU A 223 -33.33 -4.76 -4.92
N SER A 224 -34.13 -4.51 -5.95
CA SER A 224 -35.52 -4.98 -6.04
C SER A 224 -35.62 -6.49 -6.24
N GLN A 225 -34.63 -7.08 -6.91
CA GLN A 225 -34.58 -8.50 -7.24
C GLN A 225 -33.86 -9.35 -6.20
N HIS A 226 -33.15 -8.74 -5.25
CA HIS A 226 -32.30 -9.45 -4.31
C HIS A 226 -32.48 -8.93 -2.89
N THR A 227 -32.55 -9.87 -1.94
CA THR A 227 -32.53 -9.57 -0.51
C THR A 227 -31.11 -9.65 0.03
N ALA A 228 -30.77 -8.82 1.01
CA ALA A 228 -29.45 -8.80 1.66
C ALA A 228 -28.30 -8.56 0.67
N VAL A 229 -28.42 -7.52 -0.14
CA VAL A 229 -27.37 -7.12 -1.08
C VAL A 229 -26.17 -6.58 -0.31
N GLU A 230 -25.05 -7.27 -0.45
CA GLU A 230 -23.70 -6.90 -0.01
C GLU A 230 -22.89 -6.21 -1.13
N LEU A 231 -21.83 -5.49 -0.76
CA LEU A 231 -20.89 -4.85 -1.67
C LEU A 231 -20.17 -5.88 -2.56
N ASP A 232 -19.96 -7.11 -2.08
CA ASP A 232 -19.30 -8.16 -2.86
C ASP A 232 -20.09 -8.59 -4.10
N HIS A 233 -21.41 -8.45 -4.09
CA HIS A 233 -22.24 -8.70 -5.28
C HIS A 233 -21.84 -7.78 -6.43
N PHE A 234 -21.43 -6.55 -6.15
CA PHE A 234 -20.95 -5.60 -7.16
C PHE A 234 -19.55 -5.91 -7.69
N ARG A 235 -18.80 -6.79 -7.01
CA ARG A 235 -17.53 -7.34 -7.50
C ARG A 235 -17.75 -8.49 -8.47
N ALA A 236 -18.61 -9.44 -8.09
CA ALA A 236 -18.62 -10.78 -8.69
C ALA A 236 -19.85 -11.09 -9.55
N TYR A 237 -21.01 -10.49 -9.26
CA TYR A 237 -22.28 -10.94 -9.83
C TYR A 237 -23.04 -9.86 -10.60
N PHE A 238 -23.00 -8.60 -10.16
CA PHE A 238 -23.76 -7.50 -10.73
C PHE A 238 -23.54 -7.33 -12.23
N SER A 239 -22.28 -7.33 -12.69
CA SER A 239 -21.95 -7.24 -14.12
C SER A 239 -22.54 -8.38 -14.95
N SER A 240 -22.39 -9.62 -14.49
CA SER A 240 -22.96 -10.80 -15.16
C SER A 240 -24.49 -10.75 -15.21
N TRP A 241 -25.12 -10.27 -14.14
CA TRP A 241 -26.56 -10.05 -14.07
C TRP A 241 -27.02 -8.98 -15.08
N LEU A 242 -26.30 -7.86 -15.18
CA LEU A 242 -26.57 -6.82 -16.17
C LEU A 242 -26.48 -7.34 -17.60
N HIS A 243 -25.42 -8.07 -17.95
CA HIS A 243 -25.27 -8.66 -19.27
C HIS A 243 -26.40 -9.66 -19.60
N LYS A 244 -26.88 -10.43 -18.62
CA LYS A 244 -27.98 -11.37 -18.82
C LYS A 244 -29.30 -10.65 -19.17
N ILE A 245 -29.54 -9.48 -18.59
CA ILE A 245 -30.81 -8.75 -18.76
C ILE A 245 -30.74 -7.79 -19.93
N HIS A 246 -29.67 -7.01 -20.04
CA HIS A 246 -29.56 -5.89 -20.97
C HIS A 246 -28.54 -6.13 -22.09
N GLY A 247 -27.84 -7.27 -22.12
CA GLY A 247 -26.75 -7.52 -23.07
C GLY A 247 -27.13 -7.53 -24.55
N GLY A 248 -28.41 -7.63 -24.88
CA GLY A 248 -28.91 -7.49 -26.26
C GLY A 248 -29.10 -6.05 -26.73
N ASP A 249 -29.02 -5.07 -25.83
CA ASP A 249 -29.28 -3.66 -26.13
C ASP A 249 -27.98 -2.87 -26.37
N CYS A 250 -27.98 -2.01 -27.40
CA CYS A 250 -26.80 -1.24 -27.80
C CYS A 250 -26.50 -0.06 -26.87
N THR A 251 -27.52 0.52 -26.22
CA THR A 251 -27.35 1.62 -25.28
C THR A 251 -26.68 1.13 -24.00
N PHE A 252 -27.10 -0.03 -23.49
CA PHE A 252 -26.43 -0.72 -22.39
C PHE A 252 -24.96 -1.03 -22.71
N GLY A 253 -24.68 -1.60 -23.89
CA GLY A 253 -23.31 -1.91 -24.30
C GLY A 253 -22.41 -0.67 -24.31
N THR A 254 -22.95 0.47 -24.76
CA THR A 254 -22.26 1.76 -24.76
C THR A 254 -22.00 2.25 -23.33
N TRP A 255 -23.02 2.28 -22.47
CA TRP A 255 -22.92 2.69 -21.07
C TRP A 255 -21.90 1.84 -20.28
N PHE A 256 -21.94 0.52 -20.45
CA PHE A 256 -21.04 -0.40 -19.77
C PHE A 256 -19.58 -0.18 -20.21
N SER A 257 -19.37 0.04 -21.51
CA SER A 257 -18.03 0.32 -22.05
C SER A 257 -17.40 1.62 -21.53
N GLN A 258 -18.21 2.61 -21.17
CA GLN A 258 -17.72 3.87 -20.56
C GLN A 258 -17.11 3.62 -19.17
N TYR A 259 -17.62 2.66 -18.40
CA TYR A 259 -17.01 2.25 -17.13
C TYR A 259 -15.80 1.33 -17.32
N GLY A 260 -15.88 0.43 -18.30
CA GLY A 260 -14.75 -0.35 -18.81
C GLY A 260 -14.28 -1.50 -17.91
N LYS A 261 -15.00 -1.84 -16.83
CA LYS A 261 -14.64 -2.95 -15.93
C LYS A 261 -15.86 -3.63 -15.27
N PRO A 262 -15.77 -4.91 -14.90
CA PRO A 262 -16.89 -5.66 -14.31
C PRO A 262 -17.08 -5.44 -12.80
N ASP A 263 -16.08 -4.91 -12.09
CA ASP A 263 -16.15 -4.63 -10.65
C ASP A 263 -16.67 -3.21 -10.39
N PHE A 264 -17.91 -3.11 -9.91
CA PHE A 264 -18.64 -1.86 -9.67
C PHE A 264 -18.52 -1.34 -8.24
N ARG A 265 -17.80 -2.01 -7.33
CA ARG A 265 -17.70 -1.57 -5.92
C ARG A 265 -17.23 -0.13 -5.78
N GLN A 266 -16.28 0.29 -6.62
CA GLN A 266 -15.80 1.68 -6.62
C GLN A 266 -16.90 2.67 -7.04
N ALA A 267 -17.70 2.34 -8.06
CA ALA A 267 -18.81 3.20 -8.47
C ALA A 267 -19.87 3.32 -7.37
N VAL A 268 -20.18 2.22 -6.67
CA VAL A 268 -21.08 2.21 -5.51
C VAL A 268 -20.59 3.14 -4.41
N VAL A 269 -19.30 3.03 -4.02
CA VAL A 269 -18.73 3.84 -2.94
C VAL A 269 -18.63 5.32 -3.31
N VAL A 270 -18.20 5.64 -4.53
CA VAL A 270 -18.05 7.04 -4.98
C VAL A 270 -19.40 7.76 -5.06
N HIS A 271 -20.46 7.05 -5.42
CA HIS A 271 -21.81 7.62 -5.58
C HIS A 271 -22.78 7.22 -4.47
N SER A 272 -22.27 6.80 -3.31
CA SER A 272 -23.05 6.15 -2.26
C SER A 272 -24.21 7.01 -1.76
N ASP A 273 -24.00 8.32 -1.55
CA ASP A 273 -25.02 9.23 -1.06
C ASP A 273 -26.19 9.38 -2.05
N TYR A 274 -25.86 9.50 -3.34
CA TYR A 274 -26.86 9.58 -4.40
C TYR A 274 -27.63 8.26 -4.51
N LEU A 275 -26.93 7.12 -4.59
CA LEU A 275 -27.56 5.80 -4.69
C LEU A 275 -28.44 5.48 -3.48
N PHE A 276 -27.99 5.81 -2.27
CA PHE A 276 -28.75 5.61 -1.06
C PHE A 276 -30.03 6.43 -1.08
N LYS A 277 -29.94 7.70 -1.45
CA LYS A 277 -31.13 8.55 -1.60
C LYS A 277 -32.09 8.03 -2.66
N GLN A 278 -31.58 7.69 -3.84
CA GLN A 278 -32.38 7.11 -4.92
C GLN A 278 -33.13 5.84 -4.48
N ALA A 279 -32.47 4.96 -3.72
CA ALA A 279 -33.13 3.77 -3.17
C ALA A 279 -34.22 4.14 -2.16
N LEU A 280 -33.97 5.06 -1.23
CA LEU A 280 -34.94 5.47 -0.21
C LEU A 280 -36.14 6.23 -0.77
N ASP A 281 -35.94 7.03 -1.81
CA ASP A 281 -37.01 7.78 -2.49
C ASP A 281 -38.01 6.82 -3.17
N ILE A 282 -37.57 5.62 -3.56
CA ILE A 282 -38.45 4.57 -4.09
C ILE A 282 -39.14 3.80 -2.96
N ASP A 283 -38.38 3.26 -2.01
CA ASP A 283 -38.95 2.47 -0.91
C ASP A 283 -38.01 2.45 0.30
N LEU A 284 -38.55 2.82 1.47
CA LEU A 284 -37.82 2.82 2.74
C LEU A 284 -37.29 1.44 3.14
N LYS A 285 -37.86 0.34 2.60
CA LYS A 285 -37.35 -1.03 2.83
C LYS A 285 -35.90 -1.18 2.39
N TYR A 286 -35.44 -0.44 1.39
CA TYR A 286 -34.06 -0.57 0.89
C TYR A 286 -33.02 -0.05 1.88
N LYS A 287 -33.43 0.68 2.92
CA LYS A 287 -32.55 1.10 4.02
C LYS A 287 -31.90 -0.07 4.76
N SER A 288 -32.55 -1.24 4.80
CA SER A 288 -32.07 -2.41 5.54
C SER A 288 -31.07 -3.28 4.76
N GLN A 289 -30.71 -2.92 3.53
CA GLN A 289 -29.73 -3.66 2.74
C GLN A 289 -28.32 -3.56 3.35
N GLN A 290 -27.56 -4.65 3.32
CA GLN A 290 -26.26 -4.76 4.00
C GLN A 290 -25.19 -3.86 3.39
N VAL A 291 -25.24 -3.62 2.08
CA VAL A 291 -24.29 -2.75 1.34
C VAL A 291 -24.11 -1.39 2.01
N TRP A 292 -25.15 -0.82 2.60
CA TRP A 292 -25.09 0.47 3.29
C TRP A 292 -24.28 0.44 4.60
N SER A 293 -24.33 -0.69 5.31
CA SER A 293 -23.56 -0.90 6.54
C SER A 293 -22.08 -1.20 6.26
N GLU A 294 -21.77 -1.74 5.07
CA GLU A 294 -20.40 -2.02 4.62
C GLU A 294 -19.66 -0.76 4.17
N ILE A 295 -20.38 0.26 3.73
CA ILE A 295 -19.83 1.56 3.29
C ILE A 295 -20.09 2.71 4.28
N ASN A 296 -20.48 2.38 5.52
CA ASN A 296 -20.68 3.33 6.62
C ASN A 296 -21.79 4.39 6.43
N LEU A 297 -22.83 4.10 5.63
CA LEU A 297 -24.01 4.97 5.52
C LEU A 297 -25.10 4.65 6.54
N THR A 298 -25.15 3.40 7.00
CA THR A 298 -25.98 2.97 8.13
C THR A 298 -25.10 2.45 9.26
N GLN A 299 -25.68 1.76 10.24
CA GLN A 299 -24.91 1.19 11.35
C GLN A 299 -23.81 0.26 10.83
N SER A 300 -22.55 0.65 11.01
CA SER A 300 -21.39 -0.08 10.47
C SER A 300 -21.34 -1.54 10.91
N ILE A 301 -20.95 -2.43 9.98
CA ILE A 301 -20.71 -3.86 10.23
C ILE A 301 -19.58 -4.10 11.24
N VAL A 302 -18.61 -3.19 11.33
CA VAL A 302 -17.50 -3.30 12.29
C VAL A 302 -17.69 -2.28 13.40
N LYS A 303 -17.99 -2.77 14.60
CA LYS A 303 -18.21 -1.93 15.78
C LYS A 303 -16.89 -1.37 16.31
N ARG A 304 -16.80 -0.04 16.40
CA ARG A 304 -15.68 0.65 17.05
C ARG A 304 -15.54 0.23 18.50
N LYS A 305 -14.32 -0.12 18.90
CA LYS A 305 -13.94 -0.43 20.27
C LYS A 305 -13.68 0.88 21.01
N ILE A 306 -14.13 0.96 22.26
CA ILE A 306 -13.92 2.13 23.11
C ILE A 306 -12.43 2.20 23.44
N GLU A 307 -11.82 3.36 23.17
CA GLU A 307 -10.46 3.64 23.60
C GLU A 307 -10.42 3.77 25.12
N ARG A 308 -9.63 2.92 25.79
CA ARG A 308 -9.44 3.01 27.24
C ARG A 308 -8.02 3.42 27.61
N ILE A 309 -7.05 3.10 26.75
CA ILE A 309 -5.63 3.32 27.03
C ILE A 309 -5.05 4.36 26.10
N LYS A 310 -4.73 5.53 26.67
CA LYS A 310 -4.20 6.69 25.95
C LYS A 310 -2.67 6.67 25.75
N ARG A 311 -1.95 5.96 26.63
CA ARG A 311 -0.49 5.84 26.59
C ARG A 311 -0.08 4.63 25.75
N THR A 312 1.15 4.65 25.26
CA THR A 312 1.71 3.57 24.45
C THR A 312 1.96 2.36 25.32
N VAL A 313 1.20 1.28 25.10
CA VAL A 313 1.37 0.04 25.85
C VAL A 313 2.63 -0.66 25.35
N VAL A 314 3.52 -0.98 26.27
CA VAL A 314 4.77 -1.70 26.02
C VAL A 314 4.97 -2.79 27.06
N THR A 315 5.73 -3.84 26.72
CA THR A 315 6.20 -4.81 27.70
C THR A 315 7.31 -4.18 28.57
N PRO A 316 7.60 -4.71 29.76
CA PRO A 316 8.66 -4.18 30.61
C PRO A 316 10.04 -4.17 29.94
N TYR A 317 10.32 -5.17 29.10
CA TYR A 317 11.57 -5.25 28.35
C TYR A 317 11.68 -4.11 27.32
N ILE A 318 10.62 -3.89 26.53
CA ILE A 318 10.59 -2.81 25.55
C ILE A 318 10.58 -1.43 26.22
N TYR A 319 9.90 -1.28 27.35
CA TYR A 319 9.99 -0.05 28.14
C TYR A 319 11.44 0.30 28.50
N ASN A 320 12.21 -0.66 28.98
CA ASN A 320 13.61 -0.43 29.33
C ASN A 320 14.48 -0.05 28.12
N CYS A 321 14.13 -0.53 26.93
CA CYS A 321 14.86 -0.18 25.71
C CYS A 321 14.62 1.28 25.29
N PHE A 322 13.38 1.78 25.44
CA PHE A 322 12.95 3.06 24.87
C PHE A 322 12.64 4.17 25.88
N LYS A 323 12.74 3.92 27.19
CA LYS A 323 12.37 4.88 28.25
C LYS A 323 13.14 6.20 28.19
N ASP A 324 14.37 6.18 27.65
CA ASP A 324 15.26 7.34 27.59
C ASP A 324 15.11 8.15 26.29
N MET A 325 14.19 7.73 25.40
CA MET A 325 13.81 8.49 24.21
C MET A 325 13.03 9.76 24.56
N GLU A 326 13.03 10.75 23.66
CA GLU A 326 12.26 12.00 23.80
C GLU A 326 10.76 11.78 24.11
N TRP A 327 10.21 10.66 23.64
CA TRP A 327 8.83 10.26 23.83
C TRP A 327 8.65 9.14 24.88
N GLY A 328 9.70 8.80 25.63
CA GLY A 328 9.67 7.76 26.67
C GLY A 328 8.60 7.98 27.74
N ASN A 329 8.26 9.24 28.04
CA ASN A 329 7.19 9.61 28.98
C ASN A 329 5.77 9.21 28.52
N TYR A 330 5.59 8.91 27.23
CA TYR A 330 4.31 8.41 26.68
C TYR A 330 4.18 6.89 26.78
N LEU A 331 5.22 6.19 27.25
CA LEU A 331 5.20 4.75 27.43
C LEU A 331 4.48 4.35 28.73
N GLN A 332 3.76 3.24 28.64
CA GLN A 332 3.10 2.58 29.77
C GLN A 332 3.52 1.11 29.78
N PRO A 333 4.45 0.71 30.68
CA PRO A 333 4.80 -0.69 30.85
C PRO A 333 3.61 -1.46 31.43
N VAL A 334 3.32 -2.62 30.84
CA VAL A 334 2.24 -3.51 31.30
C VAL A 334 2.81 -4.90 31.55
N HIS A 335 2.64 -5.40 32.78
CA HIS A 335 3.10 -6.73 33.16
C HIS A 335 2.11 -7.81 32.72
N SER A 336 2.65 -8.88 32.13
CA SER A 336 1.90 -10.07 31.76
C SER A 336 1.40 -10.82 32.98
N THR A 337 0.21 -11.41 32.86
CA THR A 337 -0.31 -12.33 33.88
C THR A 337 0.50 -13.63 33.90
N GLN A 338 0.46 -14.36 35.02
CA GLN A 338 1.20 -15.63 35.15
C GLN A 338 0.84 -16.64 34.04
N ALA A 339 -0.44 -16.71 33.65
CA ALA A 339 -0.90 -17.59 32.58
C ALA A 339 -0.30 -17.24 31.21
N VAL A 340 -0.10 -15.94 30.93
CA VAL A 340 0.54 -15.48 29.69
C VAL A 340 2.04 -15.76 29.74
N LEU A 341 2.71 -15.50 30.87
CA LEU A 341 4.14 -15.78 31.05
C LEU A 341 4.47 -17.26 30.78
N SER A 342 3.68 -18.19 31.31
CA SER A 342 3.86 -19.62 31.04
C SER A 342 3.74 -19.96 29.54
N LYS A 343 2.83 -19.30 28.81
CA LYS A 343 2.70 -19.49 27.35
C LYS A 343 3.86 -18.87 26.57
N CYS A 344 4.36 -17.71 27.00
CA CYS A 344 5.54 -17.07 26.41
C CYS A 344 6.76 -17.98 26.54
N GLN A 345 6.97 -18.62 27.70
CA GLN A 345 8.07 -19.56 27.92
C GLN A 345 8.01 -20.76 26.94
N VAL A 346 6.84 -21.40 26.82
CA VAL A 346 6.63 -22.49 25.87
C VAL A 346 6.87 -22.04 24.43
N ARG A 347 6.46 -20.81 24.08
CA ARG A 347 6.69 -20.25 22.74
C ARG A 347 8.18 -20.04 22.46
N LEU A 348 8.94 -19.51 23.41
CA LEU A 348 10.40 -19.32 23.28
C LEU A 348 11.13 -20.66 23.11
N GLU A 349 10.77 -21.67 23.89
CA GLU A 349 11.30 -23.04 23.76
C GLU A 349 11.00 -23.64 22.38
N LYS A 350 9.77 -23.50 21.90
CA LYS A 350 9.36 -23.96 20.56
C LYS A 350 10.15 -23.29 19.42
N LEU A 351 10.52 -22.02 19.61
CA LEU A 351 11.34 -21.27 18.65
C LEU A 351 12.85 -21.54 18.81
N GLY A 352 13.26 -22.35 19.80
CA GLY A 352 14.65 -22.71 20.02
C GLY A 352 15.47 -21.69 20.80
N PHE A 353 14.83 -20.70 21.45
CA PHE A 353 15.48 -19.77 22.38
C PHE A 353 15.72 -20.43 23.73
N ASN A 354 16.56 -21.47 23.75
CA ASN A 354 17.00 -22.11 25.00
C ASN A 354 18.15 -21.30 25.63
N PRO A 355 18.04 -20.90 26.90
CA PRO A 355 18.98 -19.97 27.53
C PRO A 355 20.40 -20.50 27.70
N ILE A 356 20.63 -21.81 27.60
CA ILE A 356 21.94 -22.42 27.76
C ILE A 356 22.06 -23.61 26.80
N ARG A 357 22.81 -23.45 25.70
CA ARG A 357 23.41 -24.58 24.98
C ARG A 357 24.86 -24.69 25.44
N SER A 358 25.14 -25.61 26.36
CA SER A 358 26.47 -25.80 26.96
C SER A 358 27.46 -26.53 26.04
N GLU A 359 27.00 -27.07 24.90
CA GLU A 359 27.88 -27.75 23.95
C GLU A 359 28.48 -26.70 23.00
N ILE A 360 29.67 -26.22 23.35
CA ILE A 360 30.58 -25.61 22.38
C ILE A 360 30.74 -26.65 21.26
N PRO A 361 30.34 -26.36 20.00
CA PRO A 361 30.69 -27.26 18.92
C PRO A 361 32.20 -27.39 18.95
N VAL A 362 32.69 -28.60 19.23
CA VAL A 362 34.11 -28.90 19.06
C VAL A 362 34.38 -28.58 17.59
N ILE A 363 35.08 -27.48 17.35
CA ILE A 363 35.46 -27.07 16.00
C ILE A 363 36.38 -28.18 15.51
N SER A 364 35.82 -29.16 14.80
CA SER A 364 36.52 -30.36 14.36
C SER A 364 37.69 -29.92 13.48
N VAL A 365 38.90 -30.11 14.01
CA VAL A 365 40.17 -29.62 13.46
C VAL A 365 40.59 -30.34 12.18
N GLU A 366 39.69 -31.10 11.54
CA GLU A 366 40.03 -31.94 10.40
C GLU A 366 40.36 -31.14 9.13
N GLN A 367 39.97 -29.87 9.04
CA GLN A 367 40.33 -28.99 7.92
C GLN A 367 40.69 -27.56 8.37
N GLY A 368 41.96 -27.34 8.79
CA GLY A 368 42.59 -26.01 8.64
C GLY A 368 42.89 -25.15 9.88
N LEU A 369 42.70 -25.65 11.11
CA LEU A 369 43.05 -24.95 12.36
C LEU A 369 44.31 -25.50 13.05
N ALA A 370 45.07 -26.42 12.42
CA ALA A 370 46.21 -27.12 13.01
C ALA A 370 47.47 -26.23 13.16
N SER A 371 47.39 -25.16 13.95
CA SER A 371 48.56 -24.39 14.41
C SER A 371 48.85 -24.73 15.86
N ALA A 372 50.12 -24.96 16.19
CA ALA A 372 50.52 -25.23 17.57
C ALA A 372 50.17 -24.03 18.48
N PRO A 373 49.70 -24.29 19.72
CA PRO A 373 49.41 -23.23 20.66
C PRO A 373 50.65 -22.38 21.00
N VAL A 374 50.40 -21.16 21.47
CA VAL A 374 51.47 -20.22 21.84
C VAL A 374 51.23 -19.66 23.24
N LEU A 375 52.29 -19.65 24.05
CA LEU A 375 52.29 -19.04 25.38
C LEU A 375 52.41 -17.52 25.30
N ARG A 376 51.56 -16.84 26.07
CA ARG A 376 51.63 -15.41 26.35
C ARG A 376 51.48 -15.17 27.85
N GLY A 377 52.59 -14.90 28.52
CA GLY A 377 52.63 -14.83 29.98
C GLY A 377 52.24 -16.19 30.59
N LYS A 378 51.17 -16.22 31.40
CA LYS A 378 50.62 -17.45 32.01
C LYS A 378 49.50 -18.12 31.20
N ARG A 379 49.11 -17.57 30.04
CA ARG A 379 47.97 -18.06 29.25
C ARG A 379 48.45 -18.63 27.92
N GLU A 380 47.81 -19.71 27.49
CA GLU A 380 48.06 -20.35 26.20
C GLU A 380 46.97 -19.89 25.21
N ILE A 381 47.37 -19.48 24.01
CA ILE A 381 46.46 -19.07 22.93
C ILE A 381 46.40 -20.20 21.91
N ARG A 382 45.18 -20.64 21.61
CA ARG A 382 44.84 -21.70 20.67
C ARG A 382 43.95 -21.14 19.54
N PRO A 383 44.02 -21.73 18.33
CA PRO A 383 42.98 -21.53 17.34
C PRO A 383 41.61 -21.90 17.93
N GLY A 384 40.61 -21.05 17.74
CA GLY A 384 39.30 -21.14 18.40
C GLY A 384 39.13 -20.24 19.63
N ASP A 385 40.23 -19.75 20.22
CA ASP A 385 40.13 -18.78 21.32
C ASP A 385 39.73 -17.39 20.83
N VAL A 386 39.04 -16.64 21.69
CA VAL A 386 38.81 -15.20 21.48
C VAL A 386 39.90 -14.42 22.20
N VAL A 387 40.54 -13.50 21.49
CA VAL A 387 41.56 -12.60 22.03
C VAL A 387 41.05 -11.16 22.04
N ALA A 388 41.48 -10.37 23.01
CA ALA A 388 41.24 -8.93 23.07
C ALA A 388 42.54 -8.17 22.75
N VAL A 389 42.48 -7.17 21.88
CA VAL A 389 43.60 -6.29 21.49
C VAL A 389 43.23 -4.82 21.68
N LYS A 390 44.22 -3.94 21.79
CA LYS A 390 43.98 -2.49 21.87
C LYS A 390 43.39 -1.98 20.55
N GLN A 391 42.48 -1.01 20.61
CA GLN A 391 42.03 -0.31 19.40
C GLN A 391 43.18 0.51 18.77
N ASP A 392 43.29 0.46 17.44
CA ASP A 392 44.27 1.23 16.68
C ASP A 392 43.86 2.71 16.61
N ASP A 393 44.83 3.62 16.71
CA ASP A 393 44.59 5.08 16.72
C ASP A 393 44.11 5.64 15.35
N ILE A 394 43.91 4.83 14.31
CA ILE A 394 43.75 5.29 12.91
C ILE A 394 42.36 4.99 12.31
N THR A 395 41.57 4.08 12.89
CA THR A 395 40.30 3.63 12.27
C THR A 395 39.15 4.62 12.47
N VAL A 396 38.21 4.67 11.51
CA VAL A 396 37.00 5.53 11.54
C VAL A 396 36.02 5.14 12.67
N TRP A 397 36.15 3.91 13.19
CA TRP A 397 35.33 3.33 14.26
C TRP A 397 35.90 3.59 15.66
N ARG A 398 36.29 4.84 15.97
CA ARG A 398 36.77 5.17 17.33
C ARG A 398 35.61 5.22 18.32
N SER A 399 35.79 4.57 19.46
CA SER A 399 35.10 4.94 20.69
C SER A 399 35.87 6.07 21.37
N ASP A 400 35.17 7.02 22.01
CA ASP A 400 35.81 8.05 22.85
C ASP A 400 36.42 7.47 24.14
N ASP A 401 36.24 6.16 24.40
CA ASP A 401 36.84 5.45 25.52
C ASP A 401 38.27 4.98 25.20
N ALA A 402 39.26 5.62 25.85
CA ALA A 402 40.67 5.27 25.76
C ALA A 402 41.01 3.83 26.22
N LYS A 403 40.04 3.07 26.77
CA LYS A 403 40.16 1.66 27.18
C LYS A 403 39.43 0.67 26.26
N ALA A 404 38.84 1.13 25.16
CA ALA A 404 38.11 0.25 24.24
C ALA A 404 39.05 -0.83 23.65
N LEU A 405 38.53 -2.06 23.57
CA LEU A 405 39.26 -3.24 23.10
C LEU A 405 38.53 -3.83 21.89
N TRP A 406 39.30 -4.26 20.88
CA TRP A 406 38.80 -5.12 19.81
C TRP A 406 38.85 -6.59 20.23
N TYR A 407 37.85 -7.36 19.83
CA TYR A 407 37.77 -8.80 20.08
C TYR A 407 37.92 -9.56 18.77
N ALA A 408 38.64 -10.68 18.79
CA ALA A 408 38.87 -11.45 17.58
C ALA A 408 38.97 -12.95 17.86
N LEU A 409 38.33 -13.76 17.03
CA LEU A 409 38.40 -15.22 17.04
C LEU A 409 39.64 -15.68 16.28
N VAL A 410 40.52 -16.43 16.94
CA VAL A 410 41.78 -16.91 16.35
C VAL A 410 41.51 -18.04 15.35
N GLN A 411 41.88 -17.81 14.09
CA GLN A 411 41.73 -18.75 12.97
C GLN A 411 43.01 -19.52 12.64
N ARG A 412 44.19 -18.94 12.89
CA ARG A 412 45.49 -19.58 12.65
C ARG A 412 46.59 -18.83 13.36
N ILE A 413 47.62 -19.56 13.77
CA ILE A 413 48.84 -19.00 14.33
C ILE A 413 49.99 -19.32 13.38
N HIS A 414 50.70 -18.28 12.91
CA HIS A 414 51.83 -18.43 12.01
C HIS A 414 53.11 -17.92 12.67
N ARG A 415 54.17 -18.71 12.61
CA ARG A 415 55.52 -18.28 13.00
C ARG A 415 56.30 -17.92 11.74
N ASP A 416 56.83 -16.70 11.70
CA ASP A 416 57.67 -16.27 10.59
C ASP A 416 59.13 -16.73 10.76
N GLN A 417 59.97 -16.41 9.77
CA GLN A 417 61.40 -16.77 9.76
C GLN A 417 62.20 -16.09 10.89
N ASN A 418 61.67 -15.01 11.47
CA ASN A 418 62.27 -14.27 12.58
C ASN A 418 61.72 -14.71 13.95
N ASN A 419 61.00 -15.85 13.99
CA ASN A 419 60.34 -16.40 15.17
C ASN A 419 59.28 -15.47 15.79
N ARG A 420 58.76 -14.50 15.03
CA ARG A 420 57.60 -13.69 15.44
C ARG A 420 56.32 -14.45 15.16
N ILE A 421 55.32 -14.18 15.98
CA ILE A 421 54.08 -14.95 16.02
C ILE A 421 52.94 -14.06 15.58
N TRP A 422 52.30 -14.44 14.48
CA TRP A 422 51.23 -13.70 13.83
C TRP A 422 49.91 -14.46 13.90
N LEU A 423 48.86 -13.77 14.34
CA LEU A 423 47.50 -14.30 14.47
C LEU A 423 46.65 -13.87 13.27
N TYR A 424 46.02 -14.86 12.65
CA TYR A 424 44.95 -14.66 11.66
C TYR A 424 43.63 -14.77 12.39
N VAL A 425 42.73 -13.81 12.20
CA VAL A 425 41.52 -13.70 13.01
C VAL A 425 40.28 -13.33 12.20
N ILE A 426 39.12 -13.61 12.79
CA ILE A 426 37.84 -13.01 12.43
C ILE A 426 37.48 -12.04 13.55
N TRP A 427 37.06 -10.83 13.22
CA TRP A 427 36.70 -9.81 14.21
C TRP A 427 35.34 -10.10 14.83
N LEU A 428 35.21 -9.79 16.12
CA LEU A 428 33.94 -9.72 16.83
C LEU A 428 33.66 -8.26 17.20
N TYR A 429 32.40 -7.88 17.10
CA TYR A 429 31.95 -6.53 17.36
C TYR A 429 31.10 -6.45 18.61
N ARG A 430 31.26 -5.37 19.36
CA ARG A 430 30.29 -4.96 20.38
C ARG A 430 29.07 -4.33 19.70
N PRO A 431 27.93 -4.20 20.40
CA PRO A 431 26.80 -3.42 19.91
C PRO A 431 27.20 -2.03 19.41
N THR A 432 28.11 -1.36 20.11
CA THR A 432 28.64 -0.03 19.76
C THR A 432 29.42 0.02 18.46
N ASP A 433 29.95 -1.11 17.99
CA ASP A 433 30.76 -1.21 16.77
C ASP A 433 29.89 -1.59 15.55
N THR A 434 28.59 -1.77 15.75
CA THR A 434 27.60 -2.12 14.71
C THR A 434 26.69 -0.92 14.41
N ILE A 435 25.62 -1.17 13.64
CA ILE A 435 24.53 -0.20 13.47
C ILE A 435 23.83 0.21 14.77
N CYS A 436 23.95 -0.54 15.87
CA CYS A 436 23.43 -0.10 17.17
C CYS A 436 24.18 1.15 17.70
N ALA A 437 25.46 1.35 17.35
CA ALA A 437 26.23 2.55 17.70
C ALA A 437 26.04 2.98 19.18
N ASN A 438 25.69 4.24 19.45
CA ASN A 438 25.58 4.78 20.81
C ASN A 438 24.23 4.49 21.50
N MET A 439 23.46 3.55 20.96
CA MET A 439 22.09 3.32 21.43
C MET A 439 22.04 2.38 22.60
N PHE A 440 20.95 2.47 23.37
CA PHE A 440 20.77 1.57 24.50
C PHE A 440 20.61 0.14 23.99
N TYR A 441 21.53 -0.71 24.44
CA TYR A 441 21.56 -2.13 24.14
C TYR A 441 21.45 -2.94 25.43
N PRO A 442 20.47 -3.84 25.59
CA PRO A 442 20.24 -4.52 26.87
C PRO A 442 21.40 -5.44 27.34
N HIS A 443 22.21 -5.96 26.42
CA HIS A 443 23.27 -6.93 26.73
C HIS A 443 24.67 -6.37 26.46
N ASN A 444 25.23 -5.63 27.42
CA ASN A 444 26.61 -5.11 27.32
C ASN A 444 27.70 -6.20 27.25
N ASP A 445 27.31 -7.45 27.52
CA ASP A 445 28.11 -8.67 27.51
C ASP A 445 27.90 -9.55 26.27
N GLU A 446 27.17 -9.06 25.26
CA GLU A 446 27.04 -9.71 23.96
C GLU A 446 28.12 -9.24 22.98
N LEU A 447 28.66 -10.18 22.21
CA LEU A 447 29.52 -9.92 21.06
C LEU A 447 28.86 -10.52 19.80
N PHE A 448 29.14 -9.92 18.65
CA PHE A 448 28.68 -10.40 17.34
C PHE A 448 29.87 -10.91 16.53
N LEU A 449 29.82 -12.17 16.07
CA LEU A 449 30.84 -12.68 15.14
C LEU A 449 30.65 -12.02 13.77
N SER A 450 31.69 -11.53 13.12
CA SER A 450 31.54 -10.86 11.81
C SER A 450 32.03 -11.70 10.64
N ASP A 451 31.69 -11.29 9.42
CA ASP A 451 32.34 -11.75 8.19
C ASP A 451 33.67 -11.04 7.90
N HIS A 452 34.09 -10.10 8.77
CA HIS A 452 35.31 -9.34 8.64
C HIS A 452 36.50 -10.10 9.23
N CYS A 453 37.46 -10.44 8.37
CA CYS A 453 38.69 -11.14 8.76
C CYS A 453 39.92 -10.33 8.38
N ASN A 454 40.99 -10.48 9.17
CA ASN A 454 42.23 -9.76 8.89
C ASN A 454 43.06 -10.38 7.74
N CYS A 455 42.52 -11.23 6.87
CA CYS A 455 43.32 -11.94 5.86
C CYS A 455 44.01 -11.00 4.86
N ARG A 456 43.38 -9.86 4.54
CA ARG A 456 43.94 -8.82 3.67
C ARG A 456 44.49 -7.61 4.44
N ASP A 457 44.31 -7.59 5.76
CA ASP A 457 44.73 -6.49 6.63
C ASP A 457 45.99 -6.82 7.44
N LYS A 458 46.40 -5.89 8.30
CA LYS A 458 47.51 -6.07 9.25
C LYS A 458 47.21 -7.28 10.16
N LYS A 459 48.19 -8.17 10.28
CA LYS A 459 48.11 -9.32 11.19
C LYS A 459 48.39 -8.86 12.62
N ILE A 460 47.74 -9.50 13.58
CA ILE A 460 47.95 -9.21 15.00
C ILE A 460 49.19 -9.98 15.44
N GLU A 461 50.21 -9.29 15.93
CA GLU A 461 51.33 -9.94 16.59
C GLU A 461 50.89 -10.44 17.98
N ASN A 462 51.37 -11.60 18.42
CA ASN A 462 51.04 -12.14 19.74
C ASN A 462 51.34 -11.15 20.89
N THR A 463 52.31 -10.25 20.71
CA THR A 463 52.63 -9.17 21.66
C THR A 463 51.49 -8.16 21.85
N GLU A 464 50.64 -7.94 20.81
CA GLU A 464 49.53 -6.98 20.79
C GLU A 464 48.26 -7.47 21.50
N VAL A 465 48.15 -8.76 21.82
CA VAL A 465 47.04 -9.32 22.61
C VAL A 465 47.01 -8.64 23.99
N LEU A 466 45.90 -8.62 24.72
CA LEU A 466 45.83 -8.07 26.08
C LEU A 466 45.15 -9.05 27.03
N ALA A 467 44.10 -9.71 26.56
CA ALA A 467 43.37 -10.75 27.29
C ALA A 467 42.88 -11.86 26.36
N VAL A 468 42.49 -12.98 26.96
CA VAL A 468 41.81 -14.11 26.29
C VAL A 468 40.50 -14.31 27.06
N PRO A 469 39.42 -13.59 26.72
CA PRO A 469 38.13 -13.74 27.38
C PRO A 469 37.49 -15.08 27.07
N LYS A 470 36.73 -15.62 28.04
CA LYS A 470 35.85 -16.77 27.81
C LYS A 470 34.56 -16.31 27.15
N VAL A 471 34.17 -17.00 26.07
CA VAL A 471 32.99 -16.63 25.28
C VAL A 471 32.08 -17.84 25.10
N ALA A 472 30.81 -17.70 25.46
CA ALA A 472 29.78 -18.71 25.25
C ALA A 472 29.12 -18.52 23.87
N PHE A 473 29.41 -19.41 22.91
CA PHE A 473 28.79 -19.38 21.59
C PHE A 473 27.44 -20.12 21.57
N PHE A 474 26.53 -19.70 20.69
CA PHE A 474 25.16 -20.22 20.56
C PHE A 474 24.33 -20.09 21.85
N SER A 475 24.69 -19.16 22.73
CA SER A 475 24.00 -18.88 23.99
C SER A 475 23.29 -17.54 23.94
N SER A 476 22.15 -17.40 24.63
CA SER A 476 21.39 -16.14 24.70
C SER A 476 21.70 -15.28 25.93
N GLN A 477 22.57 -15.77 26.82
CA GLN A 477 23.06 -15.07 28.02
C GLN A 477 24.44 -15.63 28.40
N LYS A 478 25.21 -14.88 29.20
CA LYS A 478 26.45 -15.41 29.80
C LYS A 478 26.14 -16.33 31.00
N GLY A 479 26.92 -17.39 31.16
CA GLY A 479 26.98 -18.17 32.38
C GLY A 479 28.11 -17.65 33.28
N GLU A 480 29.17 -18.45 33.43
CA GLU A 480 30.42 -18.05 34.11
C GLU A 480 31.42 -17.37 33.15
N GLU A 481 31.06 -17.24 31.88
CA GLU A 481 31.87 -16.63 30.83
C GLU A 481 31.89 -15.10 30.88
N ASP A 482 32.86 -14.48 30.22
CA ASP A 482 32.98 -13.02 30.15
C ASP A 482 31.94 -12.43 29.17
N PHE A 483 31.70 -13.13 28.06
CA PHE A 483 30.78 -12.72 26.99
C PHE A 483 29.97 -13.91 26.44
N PHE A 484 28.91 -13.62 25.69
CA PHE A 484 28.20 -14.60 24.87
C PHE A 484 28.01 -14.12 23.42
N VAL A 485 27.78 -15.06 22.50
CA VAL A 485 27.53 -14.81 21.08
C VAL A 485 26.40 -15.72 20.59
N ARG A 486 25.29 -15.14 20.12
CA ARG A 486 24.20 -15.88 19.45
C ARG A 486 23.99 -15.48 17.99
N GLN A 487 24.57 -14.36 17.58
CA GLN A 487 24.38 -13.77 16.26
C GLN A 487 25.71 -13.46 15.59
N ALA A 488 25.66 -13.44 14.27
CA ALA A 488 26.71 -12.90 13.43
C ALA A 488 26.27 -11.59 12.78
N TYR A 489 27.21 -10.69 12.52
CA TYR A 489 26.99 -9.40 11.88
C TYR A 489 27.65 -9.38 10.49
N CYS A 490 26.82 -9.28 9.45
CA CYS A 490 27.25 -9.14 8.07
C CYS A 490 27.60 -7.67 7.80
N THR A 491 28.88 -7.39 7.56
CA THR A 491 29.40 -6.01 7.53
C THR A 491 29.00 -5.22 6.29
N GLU A 492 28.89 -5.88 5.13
CA GLU A 492 28.53 -5.21 3.88
C GLU A 492 27.05 -4.84 3.82
N GLU A 493 26.17 -5.75 4.27
CA GLU A 493 24.72 -5.54 4.29
C GLU A 493 24.23 -4.84 5.56
N GLU A 494 25.05 -4.77 6.60
CA GLU A 494 24.72 -4.22 7.93
C GLU A 494 23.54 -4.96 8.59
N VAL A 495 23.59 -6.30 8.56
CA VAL A 495 22.50 -7.18 9.03
C VAL A 495 22.98 -8.15 10.10
N PHE A 496 22.16 -8.35 11.12
CA PHE A 496 22.33 -9.41 12.10
C PHE A 496 21.67 -10.71 11.61
N VAL A 497 22.41 -11.80 11.64
CA VAL A 497 21.93 -13.14 11.30
C VAL A 497 22.16 -14.10 12.46
N THR A 498 21.36 -15.15 12.55
CA THR A 498 21.60 -16.22 13.53
C THR A 498 22.97 -16.83 13.29
N LEU A 499 23.76 -16.98 14.37
CA LEU A 499 25.07 -17.60 14.29
C LEU A 499 24.94 -19.04 13.79
N ASN A 500 25.76 -19.41 12.80
CA ASN A 500 25.87 -20.74 12.25
C ASN A 500 27.30 -21.27 12.37
N GLN A 501 27.47 -22.60 12.29
CA GLN A 501 28.80 -23.23 12.33
C GLN A 501 29.74 -22.72 11.22
N ASN A 502 29.19 -22.37 10.05
CA ASN A 502 29.97 -21.86 8.92
C ASN A 502 30.58 -20.47 9.18
N ASP A 503 30.08 -19.71 10.16
CA ASP A 503 30.53 -18.35 10.43
C ASP A 503 31.89 -18.33 11.15
N PHE A 504 32.26 -19.44 11.80
CA PHE A 504 33.55 -19.63 12.47
C PHE A 504 34.73 -19.75 11.49
N TYR A 505 34.46 -19.78 10.19
CA TYR A 505 35.48 -19.94 9.16
C TYR A 505 35.52 -18.72 8.24
N CYS A 506 36.72 -18.20 8.04
CA CYS A 506 36.97 -17.13 7.08
C CYS A 506 36.53 -17.55 5.67
N SER A 507 35.76 -16.70 4.99
CA SER A 507 35.30 -16.92 3.60
C SER A 507 36.43 -17.20 2.61
N HIS A 508 37.62 -16.62 2.83
CA HIS A 508 38.82 -16.86 2.02
C HIS A 508 39.43 -18.27 2.18
N ARG A 509 39.03 -19.01 3.23
CA ARG A 509 39.51 -20.37 3.52
C ARG A 509 38.47 -21.44 3.29
N LYS A 510 37.20 -21.07 3.16
CA LYS A 510 36.16 -22.00 2.71
C LYS A 510 36.59 -22.49 1.32
N THR A 511 36.80 -23.80 1.18
CA THR A 511 36.83 -24.41 -0.15
C THR A 511 35.55 -23.94 -0.85
N PRO A 512 35.62 -23.41 -2.08
CA PRO A 512 34.42 -22.99 -2.77
C PRO A 512 33.48 -24.18 -2.79
N ILE A 513 32.36 -24.08 -2.08
CA ILE A 513 31.30 -25.08 -2.14
C ILE A 513 31.07 -25.28 -3.63
N PRO A 514 31.14 -26.51 -4.17
CA PRO A 514 30.96 -26.73 -5.59
C PRO A 514 29.61 -26.14 -5.97
N GLN A 515 29.62 -25.00 -6.66
CA GLN A 515 28.43 -24.26 -7.13
C GLN A 515 27.50 -25.15 -7.98
N SER A 516 27.95 -26.34 -8.38
CA SER A 516 27.17 -27.36 -9.09
C SER A 516 25.84 -27.73 -8.40
N THR A 517 25.71 -27.63 -7.08
CA THR A 517 24.46 -28.01 -6.38
C THR A 517 23.35 -26.96 -6.44
N SER A 518 23.67 -25.68 -6.73
CA SER A 518 22.67 -24.60 -6.79
C SER A 518 22.07 -24.37 -8.18
N PHE A 519 22.64 -24.98 -9.23
CA PHE A 519 22.33 -24.74 -10.64
C PHE A 519 21.89 -26.01 -11.37
N LEU A 520 20.88 -26.68 -10.83
CA LEU A 520 20.32 -27.90 -11.44
C LEU A 520 19.63 -27.57 -12.78
N PRO A 521 19.73 -28.45 -13.80
CA PRO A 521 18.95 -28.33 -15.02
C PRO A 521 17.46 -28.12 -14.75
N GLY A 522 16.85 -27.27 -15.59
CA GLY A 522 15.48 -26.79 -15.49
C GLY A 522 15.24 -25.65 -14.52
N THR A 523 16.21 -25.31 -13.66
CA THR A 523 16.06 -24.19 -12.71
C THR A 523 16.00 -22.86 -13.46
N THR A 524 15.09 -21.98 -13.05
CA THR A 524 14.94 -20.64 -13.63
C THR A 524 15.69 -19.59 -12.83
N VAL A 525 16.43 -18.72 -13.53
CA VAL A 525 17.33 -17.74 -12.95
C VAL A 525 17.28 -16.39 -13.67
N LEU A 526 17.71 -15.34 -12.98
CA LEU A 526 17.98 -14.03 -13.54
C LEU A 526 19.46 -13.87 -13.85
N VAL A 527 19.76 -13.58 -15.12
CA VAL A 527 21.12 -13.43 -15.63
C VAL A 527 21.37 -11.99 -16.03
N LYS A 528 22.49 -11.42 -15.59
CA LYS A 528 22.89 -10.05 -15.94
C LYS A 528 23.19 -9.95 -17.43
N ALA A 529 22.47 -9.07 -18.14
CA ALA A 529 22.69 -8.75 -19.53
C ALA A 529 22.67 -7.22 -19.71
N GLY A 530 23.86 -6.61 -19.70
CA GLY A 530 23.98 -5.14 -19.68
C GLY A 530 23.42 -4.55 -18.38
N SER A 531 22.45 -3.64 -18.48
CA SER A 531 21.78 -2.98 -17.36
C SER A 531 20.52 -3.71 -16.86
N ILE A 532 20.08 -4.78 -17.53
CA ILE A 532 18.86 -5.53 -17.19
C ILE A 532 19.18 -6.95 -16.76
N LEU A 533 18.27 -7.53 -15.98
CA LEU A 533 18.28 -8.95 -15.64
C LEU A 533 17.32 -9.71 -16.55
N GLU A 534 17.84 -10.72 -17.24
CA GLU A 534 17.07 -11.54 -18.16
C GLU A 534 16.73 -12.88 -17.53
N PRO A 535 15.44 -13.28 -17.52
CA PRO A 535 15.03 -14.61 -17.14
C PRO A 535 15.61 -15.67 -18.09
N ALA A 536 16.09 -16.76 -17.52
CA ALA A 536 16.64 -17.87 -18.27
C ALA A 536 16.39 -19.20 -17.55
N GLU A 537 16.34 -20.28 -18.31
CA GLU A 537 16.31 -21.65 -17.78
C GLU A 537 17.73 -22.24 -17.89
N ILE A 538 18.20 -22.89 -16.82
CA ILE A 538 19.47 -23.61 -16.83
C ILE A 538 19.30 -24.92 -17.60
N VAL A 539 20.05 -25.08 -18.68
CA VAL A 539 20.04 -26.32 -19.49
C VAL A 539 21.08 -27.28 -18.96
N LYS A 540 22.32 -26.81 -18.78
CA LYS A 540 23.45 -27.66 -18.38
C LYS A 540 24.55 -26.86 -17.67
N TYR A 541 25.21 -27.49 -16.69
CA TYR A 541 26.41 -26.98 -16.04
C TYR A 541 27.68 -27.59 -16.65
N TRP A 542 28.73 -26.79 -16.79
CA TRP A 542 30.04 -27.21 -17.29
C TRP A 542 31.13 -26.99 -16.23
N GLU A 543 32.15 -27.85 -16.22
CA GLU A 543 33.21 -27.89 -15.19
C GLU A 543 34.04 -26.60 -15.07
N ASN A 544 34.05 -25.77 -16.11
CA ASN A 544 34.78 -24.50 -16.17
C ASN A 544 34.02 -23.30 -15.57
N CYS A 545 33.09 -23.53 -14.63
CA CYS A 545 32.23 -22.51 -14.05
C CYS A 545 31.38 -21.74 -15.09
N THR A 546 31.00 -22.42 -16.17
CA THR A 546 30.04 -21.90 -17.14
C THR A 546 28.76 -22.71 -17.15
N VAL A 547 27.66 -22.06 -17.53
CA VAL A 547 26.33 -22.65 -17.56
C VAL A 547 25.73 -22.36 -18.93
N GLU A 548 25.25 -23.41 -19.58
CA GLU A 548 24.39 -23.27 -20.75
C GLU A 548 22.98 -22.93 -20.27
N ILE A 549 22.46 -21.81 -20.76
CA ILE A 549 21.14 -21.31 -20.44
C ILE A 549 20.29 -21.22 -21.69
N ARG A 550 19.00 -21.51 -21.56
CA ARG A 550 17.98 -21.22 -22.58
C ARG A 550 17.53 -19.78 -22.42
N ILE A 551 17.49 -19.08 -23.54
CA ILE A 551 17.06 -17.69 -23.62
C ILE A 551 15.53 -17.65 -23.58
N LEU A 552 14.96 -16.91 -22.63
CA LEU A 552 13.53 -16.63 -22.58
C LEU A 552 13.33 -15.17 -23.00
N LEU A 553 12.68 -14.96 -24.15
CA LEU A 553 12.48 -13.63 -24.72
C LEU A 553 11.27 -12.95 -24.08
N ARG A 554 11.27 -11.62 -24.00
CA ARG A 554 10.13 -10.84 -23.50
C ARG A 554 9.18 -10.58 -24.65
N ARG A 555 7.93 -11.04 -24.54
CA ARG A 555 6.94 -10.98 -25.63
C ARG A 555 6.79 -9.55 -26.18
N GLY A 556 6.62 -8.57 -25.30
CA GLY A 556 6.37 -7.18 -25.73
C GLY A 556 7.56 -6.50 -26.38
N ARG A 557 8.77 -6.74 -25.86
CA ARG A 557 9.99 -6.13 -26.40
C ARG A 557 10.45 -6.82 -27.69
N ASP A 558 10.52 -8.15 -27.66
CA ASP A 558 11.20 -8.93 -28.70
C ASP A 558 10.26 -9.31 -29.87
N PHE A 559 8.94 -9.27 -29.66
CA PHE A 559 7.92 -9.52 -30.69
C PHE A 559 6.99 -8.32 -30.95
N GLN A 560 7.27 -7.15 -30.35
CA GLN A 560 6.49 -5.91 -30.53
C GLN A 560 5.00 -6.04 -30.17
N ASP A 561 4.66 -6.95 -29.26
CA ASP A 561 3.30 -7.15 -28.76
C ASP A 561 3.03 -6.27 -27.53
N TYR A 562 2.61 -5.02 -27.76
CA TYR A 562 2.37 -4.05 -26.69
C TYR A 562 1.12 -4.34 -25.84
N ARG A 563 0.33 -5.37 -26.18
CA ARG A 563 -0.83 -5.79 -25.39
C ARG A 563 -0.46 -6.74 -24.25
N CYS A 564 0.72 -7.35 -24.32
CA CYS A 564 1.19 -8.28 -23.30
C CYS A 564 1.68 -7.58 -22.03
N ARG A 565 1.77 -8.32 -20.93
CA ARG A 565 2.32 -7.80 -19.68
C ARG A 565 3.86 -7.84 -19.67
N PRO A 566 4.53 -6.96 -18.90
CA PRO A 566 6.00 -6.86 -18.89
C PRO A 566 6.76 -8.16 -18.51
N ASN A 567 6.10 -9.08 -17.81
CA ASN A 567 6.64 -10.36 -17.36
C ASN A 567 6.15 -11.57 -18.17
N GLU A 568 5.48 -11.34 -19.31
CA GLU A 568 5.16 -12.41 -20.27
C GLU A 568 6.41 -12.74 -21.11
N LEU A 569 6.81 -14.00 -21.03
CA LEU A 569 7.98 -14.56 -21.69
C LEU A 569 7.58 -15.51 -22.83
N ILE A 570 8.47 -15.68 -23.79
CA ILE A 570 8.37 -16.65 -24.87
C ILE A 570 9.39 -17.77 -24.62
N TYR A 571 8.90 -19.00 -24.61
CA TYR A 571 9.76 -20.17 -24.55
C TYR A 571 10.47 -20.37 -25.90
N THR A 572 11.80 -20.45 -25.92
CA THR A 572 12.57 -20.58 -27.16
C THR A 572 13.42 -21.84 -27.17
N ASN A 573 13.90 -22.24 -28.34
CA ASN A 573 14.95 -23.26 -28.49
C ASN A 573 16.37 -22.69 -28.55
N ARG A 574 16.52 -21.40 -28.26
CA ARG A 574 17.80 -20.69 -28.33
C ARG A 574 18.56 -20.90 -27.02
N THR A 575 19.81 -21.32 -27.09
CA THR A 575 20.70 -21.43 -25.93
C THR A 575 21.92 -20.52 -26.09
N ARG A 576 22.52 -20.15 -24.96
CA ARG A 576 23.83 -19.48 -24.90
C ARG A 576 24.57 -19.88 -23.63
N THR A 577 25.89 -19.75 -23.64
CA THR A 577 26.73 -20.03 -22.47
C THR A 577 27.04 -18.74 -21.72
N VAL A 578 26.91 -18.77 -20.39
CA VAL A 578 27.26 -17.66 -19.49
C VAL A 578 28.15 -18.14 -18.35
N HIS A 579 28.95 -17.23 -17.79
CA HIS A 579 29.72 -17.54 -16.59
C HIS A 579 28.81 -17.50 -15.35
N VAL A 580 29.01 -18.39 -14.37
CA VAL A 580 28.16 -18.48 -13.16
C VAL A 580 28.00 -17.14 -12.43
N LYS A 581 29.06 -16.33 -12.38
CA LYS A 581 29.04 -14.96 -11.80
C LYS A 581 28.01 -14.00 -12.46
N GLN A 582 27.54 -14.28 -13.67
CA GLN A 582 26.50 -13.48 -14.33
C GLN A 582 25.11 -13.82 -13.79
N ILE A 583 24.92 -15.00 -13.21
CA ILE A 583 23.68 -15.41 -12.57
C ILE A 583 23.56 -14.67 -11.24
N GLN A 584 22.49 -13.89 -11.06
CA GLN A 584 22.29 -13.06 -9.88
C GLN A 584 21.47 -13.78 -8.81
N ARG A 585 20.33 -14.37 -9.20
CA ARG A 585 19.41 -15.08 -8.30
C ARG A 585 18.43 -15.96 -9.08
N LYS A 586 17.70 -16.80 -8.36
CA LYS A 586 16.59 -17.60 -8.92
C LYS A 586 15.38 -16.71 -9.21
N CYS A 587 14.55 -17.12 -10.16
CA CYS A 587 13.23 -16.54 -10.42
C CYS A 587 12.19 -17.66 -10.56
N TYR A 588 10.91 -17.31 -10.59
CA TYR A 588 9.80 -18.25 -10.73
C TYR A 588 9.14 -18.06 -12.09
N ILE A 589 9.00 -19.14 -12.86
CA ILE A 589 8.37 -19.09 -14.18
C ILE A 589 7.36 -20.23 -14.30
N ARG A 590 6.14 -19.94 -14.75
CA ARG A 590 5.09 -20.95 -15.00
C ARG A 590 4.54 -20.84 -16.41
N PHE A 591 3.99 -21.94 -16.89
CA PHE A 591 3.20 -21.97 -18.12
C PHE A 591 1.73 -21.72 -17.80
N TYR A 592 1.08 -20.89 -18.61
CA TYR A 592 -0.37 -20.69 -18.62
C TYR A 592 -0.87 -20.70 -20.06
N THR A 593 -2.16 -20.90 -20.26
CA THR A 593 -2.81 -20.79 -21.56
C THR A 593 -3.07 -19.33 -21.92
N GLU A 594 -3.21 -19.03 -23.21
CA GLU A 594 -3.65 -17.69 -23.64
C GLU A 594 -5.06 -17.36 -23.14
N ALA A 595 -5.94 -18.36 -23.05
CA ALA A 595 -7.28 -18.20 -22.46
C ALA A 595 -7.21 -17.78 -20.98
N GLU A 596 -6.35 -18.40 -20.17
CA GLU A 596 -6.16 -17.97 -18.77
C GLU A 596 -5.62 -16.55 -18.67
N ARG A 597 -4.72 -16.13 -19.56
CA ARG A 597 -4.24 -14.75 -19.64
C ARG A 597 -5.39 -13.80 -20.00
N ASP A 598 -6.10 -14.08 -21.09
CA ASP A 598 -7.11 -13.20 -21.66
C ASP A 598 -8.35 -13.07 -20.75
N CYS A 599 -8.67 -14.12 -20.00
CA CYS A 599 -9.71 -14.11 -18.97
C CYS A 599 -9.22 -13.60 -17.60
N GLY A 600 -7.95 -13.20 -17.46
CA GLY A 600 -7.40 -12.69 -16.20
C GLY A 600 -7.30 -13.71 -15.06
N LEU A 601 -7.22 -15.00 -15.39
CA LEU A 601 -7.20 -16.13 -14.45
C LEU A 601 -5.80 -16.44 -13.89
N ILE A 602 -4.74 -15.82 -14.43
CA ILE A 602 -3.39 -15.98 -13.89
C ILE A 602 -3.36 -15.44 -12.44
N PRO A 603 -3.00 -16.26 -11.44
CA PRO A 603 -3.02 -15.84 -10.04
C PRO A 603 -1.77 -14.99 -9.67
N PRO A 604 -1.83 -14.21 -8.59
CA PRO A 604 -0.64 -13.65 -7.96
C PRO A 604 0.32 -14.76 -7.51
N PRO A 605 1.66 -14.52 -7.56
CA PRO A 605 2.31 -13.27 -7.96
C PRO A 605 2.50 -13.10 -9.49
N TYR A 606 2.17 -14.12 -10.30
CA TYR A 606 2.48 -14.11 -11.74
C TYR A 606 1.71 -13.02 -12.53
N ASN A 607 0.56 -12.55 -12.02
CA ASN A 607 -0.19 -11.42 -12.56
C ASN A 607 0.18 -10.06 -11.94
N ARG A 608 1.39 -9.93 -11.37
CA ARG A 608 1.92 -8.69 -10.79
C ARG A 608 3.15 -8.18 -11.55
N ASP A 609 3.12 -8.31 -12.88
CA ASP A 609 4.03 -7.66 -13.82
C ASP A 609 5.54 -7.87 -13.55
N GLY A 610 5.90 -9.00 -12.93
CA GLY A 610 7.28 -9.38 -12.62
C GLY A 610 7.66 -9.28 -11.14
N ASN A 611 6.77 -8.75 -10.29
CA ASN A 611 7.02 -8.60 -8.86
C ASN A 611 7.34 -9.94 -8.20
N GLY A 612 8.31 -9.93 -7.27
CA GLY A 612 8.81 -11.15 -6.64
C GLY A 612 9.55 -12.08 -7.61
N ASP A 613 10.18 -11.53 -8.65
CA ASP A 613 10.88 -12.27 -9.70
C ASP A 613 10.00 -13.37 -10.34
N SER A 614 8.71 -13.05 -10.54
CA SER A 614 7.69 -14.00 -11.01
C SER A 614 7.24 -13.69 -12.44
N PHE A 615 7.44 -14.64 -13.35
CA PHE A 615 7.17 -14.53 -14.78
C PHE A 615 6.25 -15.65 -15.25
N TYR A 616 5.69 -15.48 -16.44
CA TYR A 616 4.90 -16.54 -17.05
C TYR A 616 5.13 -16.65 -18.55
N ILE A 617 4.80 -17.83 -19.10
CA ILE A 617 4.92 -18.14 -20.52
C ILE A 617 3.56 -18.64 -21.01
N THR A 618 3.06 -18.05 -22.09
CA THR A 618 1.84 -18.53 -22.79
C THR A 618 2.12 -19.13 -24.15
N SER A 619 3.28 -18.83 -24.73
CA SER A 619 3.63 -19.16 -26.10
C SER A 619 5.10 -19.56 -26.23
N ARG A 620 5.38 -20.35 -27.27
CA ARG A 620 6.73 -20.73 -27.68
C ARG A 620 7.03 -20.22 -29.08
N GLU A 621 8.31 -20.00 -29.33
CA GLU A 621 8.82 -19.69 -30.66
C GLU A 621 8.83 -20.94 -31.54
N GLU A 622 8.29 -20.82 -32.75
CA GLU A 622 8.38 -21.79 -33.84
C GLU A 622 9.20 -21.17 -34.98
N ASN A 623 10.40 -21.69 -35.21
CA ASN A 623 11.29 -21.19 -36.26
C ASN A 623 10.86 -21.76 -37.62
N ASN A 624 10.21 -20.94 -38.44
CA ASN A 624 10.09 -21.19 -39.88
C ASN A 624 11.20 -20.46 -40.63
N LYS A 625 11.63 -21.02 -41.77
CA LYS A 625 12.84 -20.61 -42.55
C LYS A 625 12.90 -19.13 -42.96
N THR A 626 11.85 -18.35 -42.73
CA THR A 626 11.75 -16.92 -43.11
C THR A 626 11.14 -16.01 -42.03
N CYS A 627 10.53 -16.51 -40.95
CA CYS A 627 9.93 -15.70 -39.88
C CYS A 627 9.76 -16.51 -38.58
N SER A 628 10.04 -15.91 -37.42
CA SER A 628 9.70 -16.48 -36.10
C SER A 628 8.21 -16.30 -35.82
N SER A 629 7.43 -17.38 -35.85
CA SER A 629 6.02 -17.36 -35.44
C SER A 629 5.85 -17.81 -33.99
N LEU A 630 4.82 -17.29 -33.32
CA LEU A 630 4.44 -17.72 -31.96
C LEU A 630 3.37 -18.81 -32.02
N LYS A 631 3.57 -19.86 -31.24
CA LYS A 631 2.61 -20.94 -31.06
C LYS A 631 2.21 -21.03 -29.58
N PRO A 632 0.91 -21.07 -29.24
CA PRO A 632 0.48 -21.26 -27.87
C PRO A 632 1.08 -22.52 -27.22
N ILE A 633 1.34 -22.45 -25.92
CA ILE A 633 1.75 -23.61 -25.14
C ILE A 633 0.57 -24.58 -25.04
N ASP A 634 0.83 -25.85 -25.32
CA ASP A 634 -0.15 -26.91 -25.08
C ASP A 634 -0.19 -27.25 -23.58
N PRO A 635 -1.32 -27.04 -22.89
CA PRO A 635 -1.43 -27.34 -21.47
C PRO A 635 -1.29 -28.83 -21.14
N THR A 636 -1.53 -29.73 -22.11
CA THR A 636 -1.41 -31.18 -21.92
C THR A 636 0.04 -31.67 -22.04
N SER A 637 0.92 -30.87 -22.66
CA SER A 637 2.33 -31.22 -22.83
C SER A 637 3.22 -29.96 -22.80
N PRO A 638 3.33 -29.27 -21.65
CA PRO A 638 4.25 -28.13 -21.53
C PRO A 638 5.70 -28.61 -21.66
N PRO A 639 6.64 -27.73 -22.07
CA PRO A 639 8.05 -28.08 -22.15
C PRO A 639 8.59 -28.63 -20.81
N SER A 640 8.99 -29.91 -20.79
CA SER A 640 9.35 -30.62 -19.57
C SER A 640 10.75 -30.29 -19.03
N SER A 641 11.57 -29.57 -19.80
CA SER A 641 12.92 -29.20 -19.37
C SER A 641 12.89 -28.17 -18.24
N LEU A 642 11.92 -27.25 -18.28
CA LEU A 642 11.80 -26.15 -17.32
C LEU A 642 11.06 -26.62 -16.07
N LYS A 643 11.68 -26.44 -14.90
CA LYS A 643 11.03 -26.66 -13.60
C LYS A 643 10.17 -25.45 -13.27
N GLN A 644 8.86 -25.64 -13.30
CA GLN A 644 7.92 -24.56 -13.05
C GLN A 644 8.07 -24.00 -11.63
N GLY A 645 7.81 -22.70 -11.48
CA GLY A 645 7.70 -22.02 -10.19
C GLY A 645 6.57 -22.62 -9.33
N PHE A 646 6.48 -22.19 -8.07
CA PHE A 646 5.47 -22.70 -7.15
C PHE A 646 4.04 -22.42 -7.67
N GLU A 647 3.12 -23.35 -7.44
CA GLU A 647 1.70 -23.19 -7.76
C GLU A 647 0.99 -22.45 -6.61
N PRO A 648 0.41 -21.26 -6.82
CA PRO A 648 -0.21 -20.47 -5.76
C PRO A 648 -1.42 -21.15 -5.10
N SER A 649 -2.06 -22.07 -5.81
CA SER A 649 -3.19 -22.86 -5.28
C SER A 649 -2.77 -24.06 -4.43
N ASP A 650 -1.47 -24.39 -4.37
CA ASP A 650 -0.99 -25.50 -3.53
C ASP A 650 -1.35 -25.27 -2.06
N ALA A 651 -1.84 -26.33 -1.40
CA ALA A 651 -2.14 -26.34 0.03
C ALA A 651 -0.87 -26.38 0.88
N LYS A 652 -0.09 -25.29 0.85
CA LYS A 652 1.06 -25.08 1.75
C LYS A 652 0.57 -24.42 3.04
N ARG A 653 1.21 -24.78 4.16
CA ARG A 653 1.00 -24.09 5.44
C ARG A 653 1.38 -22.62 5.27
N LYS A 654 0.44 -21.73 5.58
CA LYS A 654 0.63 -20.29 5.63
C LYS A 654 0.84 -19.84 7.07
N LEU A 655 1.67 -18.83 7.28
CA LEU A 655 1.85 -18.23 8.60
C LEU A 655 0.63 -17.34 8.91
N ARG A 656 0.05 -17.50 10.09
CA ARG A 656 -1.07 -16.66 10.54
C ARG A 656 -0.59 -15.27 10.89
N ALA A 657 -1.09 -14.27 10.17
CA ALA A 657 -0.62 -12.90 10.25
C ALA A 657 -1.52 -11.99 11.09
N LEU A 658 -0.88 -11.16 11.92
CA LEU A 658 -1.46 -10.04 12.64
C LEU A 658 -0.96 -8.74 12.01
N ASN A 659 -1.87 -7.95 11.46
CA ASN A 659 -1.58 -6.69 10.78
C ASN A 659 -1.86 -5.50 11.71
N LEU A 660 -0.82 -4.76 12.06
CA LEU A 660 -0.89 -3.56 12.91
C LEU A 660 -0.91 -2.31 12.06
N PHE A 661 -1.75 -1.34 12.40
CA PHE A 661 -1.88 -0.10 11.63
C PHE A 661 -2.21 -0.42 10.16
N SER A 662 -3.15 -1.35 9.96
CA SER A 662 -3.37 -2.02 8.68
C SER A 662 -3.83 -1.08 7.55
N GLY A 663 -4.33 0.11 7.89
CA GLY A 663 -4.96 1.02 6.94
C GLY A 663 -6.04 0.30 6.14
N GLY A 664 -6.11 0.59 4.84
CA GLY A 664 -7.00 -0.12 3.92
C GLY A 664 -6.53 -1.54 3.53
N GLY A 665 -5.40 -2.03 4.07
CA GLY A 665 -4.90 -3.39 3.86
C GLY A 665 -4.03 -3.60 2.62
N ASN A 666 -3.62 -2.55 1.90
CA ASN A 666 -2.83 -2.70 0.66
C ASN A 666 -1.49 -3.44 0.89
N PHE A 667 -0.77 -3.07 1.96
CA PHE A 667 0.51 -3.70 2.30
C PHE A 667 0.31 -5.17 2.67
N ASP A 668 -0.65 -5.44 3.55
CA ASP A 668 -0.96 -6.79 4.06
C ASP A 668 -1.46 -7.73 2.95
N ARG A 669 -2.25 -7.19 2.02
CA ARG A 669 -2.69 -7.93 0.82
C ARG A 669 -1.51 -8.28 -0.08
N GLY A 670 -0.56 -7.37 -0.28
CA GLY A 670 0.64 -7.64 -1.06
C GLY A 670 1.46 -8.80 -0.48
N LEU A 671 1.58 -8.84 0.84
CA LEU A 671 2.25 -9.94 1.56
C LEU A 671 1.49 -11.27 1.43
N GLU A 672 0.16 -11.25 1.58
CA GLU A 672 -0.69 -12.45 1.41
C GLU A 672 -0.69 -12.98 -0.03
N GLU A 673 -0.64 -12.10 -1.03
CA GLU A 673 -0.48 -12.47 -2.45
C GLU A 673 0.87 -13.14 -2.75
N GLY A 674 1.87 -12.97 -1.88
CA GLY A 674 3.11 -13.73 -1.87
C GLY A 674 2.96 -15.19 -1.41
N THR A 675 1.77 -15.60 -0.97
CA THR A 675 1.36 -16.97 -0.58
C THR A 675 1.98 -17.55 0.70
N ALA A 676 2.91 -16.85 1.34
CA ALA A 676 3.58 -17.31 2.56
C ALA A 676 2.73 -17.10 3.83
N ILE A 677 1.79 -16.16 3.81
CA ILE A 677 0.97 -15.77 4.97
C ILE A 677 -0.53 -15.84 4.65
N GLU A 678 -1.35 -15.95 5.70
CA GLU A 678 -2.81 -15.75 5.67
C GLU A 678 -3.14 -14.71 6.74
N ASN A 679 -3.80 -13.61 6.35
CA ASN A 679 -4.17 -12.56 7.30
C ASN A 679 -5.33 -13.04 8.17
N GLU A 680 -5.15 -13.04 9.50
CA GLU A 680 -6.17 -13.48 10.45
C GLU A 680 -6.64 -12.35 11.37
N TRP A 681 -5.80 -11.35 11.65
CA TRP A 681 -6.19 -10.17 12.42
C TRP A 681 -5.72 -8.89 11.73
N ALA A 682 -6.58 -7.88 11.70
CA ALA A 682 -6.23 -6.55 11.24
C ALA A 682 -6.70 -5.51 12.26
N ILE A 683 -5.79 -4.63 12.68
CA ILE A 683 -6.04 -3.59 13.67
C ILE A 683 -5.83 -2.23 13.04
N ASP A 684 -6.86 -1.39 13.12
CA ASP A 684 -6.74 0.02 12.75
C ASP A 684 -7.70 0.89 13.57
N TRP A 685 -7.37 2.17 13.67
CA TRP A 685 -8.15 3.17 14.37
C TRP A 685 -9.26 3.76 13.49
N GLU A 686 -9.03 3.83 12.17
CA GLU A 686 -9.89 4.53 11.23
C GLU A 686 -10.99 3.62 10.65
N GLN A 687 -12.23 4.09 10.70
CA GLN A 687 -13.41 3.29 10.31
C GLN A 687 -13.37 3.01 8.81
N CYS A 688 -13.11 4.04 7.99
CA CYS A 688 -13.05 3.90 6.54
C CYS A 688 -11.92 2.95 6.11
N ALA A 689 -10.80 2.95 6.83
CA ALA A 689 -9.67 2.07 6.59
C ALA A 689 -10.06 0.60 6.80
N ILE A 690 -10.63 0.25 7.97
CA ILE A 690 -11.07 -1.12 8.26
C ILE A 690 -12.18 -1.59 7.32
N LEU A 691 -13.12 -0.73 6.93
CA LEU A 691 -14.15 -1.10 5.97
C LEU A 691 -13.55 -1.32 4.57
N THR A 692 -12.56 -0.52 4.17
CA THR A 692 -11.80 -0.76 2.93
C THR A 692 -11.04 -2.07 2.98
N TYR A 693 -10.43 -2.39 4.13
CA TYR A 693 -9.77 -3.68 4.37
C TYR A 693 -10.78 -4.82 4.20
N ALA A 694 -11.92 -4.74 4.90
CA ALA A 694 -13.00 -5.73 4.87
C ALA A 694 -13.52 -5.98 3.45
N ALA A 695 -13.80 -4.91 2.70
CA ALA A 695 -14.28 -4.97 1.33
C ALA A 695 -13.31 -5.67 0.38
N ASN A 696 -12.01 -5.69 0.70
CA ASN A 696 -10.96 -6.30 -0.12
C ASN A 696 -10.44 -7.63 0.44
N CYS A 697 -10.95 -8.11 1.57
CA CYS A 697 -10.66 -9.44 2.07
C CYS A 697 -11.18 -10.50 1.10
N LYS A 698 -10.35 -11.51 0.82
CA LYS A 698 -10.79 -12.70 0.06
C LYS A 698 -11.85 -13.49 0.82
N ASN A 699 -11.69 -13.57 2.15
CA ASN A 699 -12.58 -14.28 3.06
C ASN A 699 -12.95 -13.37 4.24
N PRO A 700 -13.93 -12.47 4.10
CA PRO A 700 -14.29 -11.50 5.14
C PRO A 700 -14.61 -12.15 6.49
N GLY A 701 -15.22 -13.34 6.49
CA GLY A 701 -15.56 -14.08 7.71
C GLY A 701 -14.38 -14.74 8.44
N LYS A 702 -13.18 -14.77 7.85
CA LYS A 702 -11.97 -15.34 8.49
C LYS A 702 -11.11 -14.29 9.18
N VAL A 703 -11.12 -13.05 8.70
CA VAL A 703 -10.27 -11.99 9.26
C VAL A 703 -10.99 -11.33 10.43
N LYS A 704 -10.37 -11.35 11.60
CA LYS A 704 -10.84 -10.68 12.81
C LYS A 704 -10.44 -9.21 12.77
N LEU A 705 -11.38 -8.37 12.35
CA LEU A 705 -11.20 -6.93 12.26
C LEU A 705 -11.36 -6.27 13.64
N PHE A 706 -10.35 -5.52 14.05
CA PHE A 706 -10.38 -4.72 15.28
C PHE A 706 -10.31 -3.24 14.95
N LEU A 707 -11.47 -2.58 14.98
CA LEU A 707 -11.56 -1.13 14.87
C LEU A 707 -11.34 -0.48 16.23
N GLY A 708 -10.11 -0.04 16.52
CA GLY A 708 -9.74 0.61 17.77
C GLY A 708 -8.23 0.73 17.98
N SER A 709 -7.84 1.13 19.18
CA SER A 709 -6.42 1.34 19.52
C SER A 709 -5.63 0.04 19.53
N VAL A 710 -4.44 0.07 18.91
CA VAL A 710 -3.42 -0.99 19.08
C VAL A 710 -3.00 -1.14 20.55
N ASN A 711 -3.09 -0.07 21.36
CA ASN A 711 -2.76 -0.14 22.78
C ASN A 711 -3.81 -0.96 23.56
N ASP A 712 -5.09 -0.76 23.26
CA ASP A 712 -6.18 -1.52 23.88
C ASP A 712 -6.15 -2.99 23.50
N PHE A 713 -5.80 -3.31 22.25
CA PHE A 713 -5.64 -4.69 21.80
C PHE A 713 -4.46 -5.37 22.51
N LEU A 714 -3.29 -4.73 22.54
CA LEU A 714 -2.10 -5.30 23.18
C LEU A 714 -2.32 -5.51 24.68
N TYR A 715 -2.88 -4.52 25.36
CA TYR A 715 -3.22 -4.63 26.78
C TYR A 715 -4.17 -5.80 27.04
N GLN A 716 -5.23 -5.96 26.22
CA GLN A 716 -6.14 -7.09 26.36
C GLN A 716 -5.39 -8.42 26.21
N SER A 717 -4.51 -8.55 25.22
CA SER A 717 -3.72 -9.77 25.03
C SER A 717 -2.77 -10.05 26.21
N ILE A 718 -2.03 -9.04 26.69
CA ILE A 718 -1.11 -9.14 27.85
C ILE A 718 -1.86 -9.53 29.13
N GLN A 719 -3.06 -8.99 29.32
CA GLN A 719 -3.90 -9.27 30.48
C GLN A 719 -4.72 -10.55 30.35
N HIS A 720 -4.57 -11.30 29.24
CA HIS A 720 -5.39 -12.46 28.91
C HIS A 720 -6.91 -12.18 28.89
N LYS A 721 -7.27 -10.95 28.49
CA LYS A 721 -8.64 -10.45 28.35
C LYS A 721 -9.04 -10.39 26.87
N GLY A 722 -10.34 -10.29 26.63
CA GLY A 722 -10.90 -10.27 25.27
C GLY A 722 -11.23 -11.68 24.77
N GLY A 723 -12.35 -11.78 24.06
CA GLY A 723 -12.80 -13.02 23.41
C GLY A 723 -12.00 -13.32 22.15
N ASP A 724 -12.61 -14.03 21.21
CA ASP A 724 -11.93 -14.56 20.01
C ASP A 724 -11.38 -13.49 19.05
N SER A 725 -11.75 -12.22 19.24
CA SER A 725 -11.23 -11.09 18.46
C SER A 725 -9.82 -10.66 18.83
N ILE A 726 -9.28 -11.10 19.98
CA ILE A 726 -7.93 -10.75 20.45
C ILE A 726 -7.01 -11.96 20.29
N ALA A 727 -5.89 -11.75 19.62
CA ALA A 727 -4.89 -12.80 19.40
C ALA A 727 -4.21 -13.22 20.71
N ARG A 728 -3.88 -14.50 20.83
CA ARG A 728 -3.19 -15.10 21.99
C ARG A 728 -1.77 -15.56 21.63
N ILE A 729 -0.94 -15.75 22.66
CA ILE A 729 0.41 -16.31 22.50
C ILE A 729 0.34 -17.68 21.82
N GLY A 730 1.15 -17.86 20.77
CA GLY A 730 1.19 -19.06 19.94
C GLY A 730 0.21 -19.06 18.76
N GLU A 731 -0.67 -18.05 18.65
CA GLU A 731 -1.56 -17.87 17.49
C GLU A 731 -0.91 -17.06 16.37
N VAL A 732 -0.16 -16.02 16.73
CA VAL A 732 0.50 -15.13 15.77
C VAL A 732 1.85 -15.70 15.35
N GLU A 733 2.02 -15.91 14.05
CA GLU A 733 3.27 -16.44 13.46
C GLU A 733 3.97 -15.41 12.57
N PHE A 734 3.24 -14.41 12.10
CA PHE A 734 3.75 -13.29 11.31
C PHE A 734 3.14 -11.98 11.81
N ILE A 735 3.95 -10.90 11.85
CA ILE A 735 3.46 -9.55 12.13
C ILE A 735 3.85 -8.61 10.99
N SER A 736 2.89 -7.86 10.45
CA SER A 736 3.16 -6.66 9.63
C SER A 736 2.77 -5.41 10.41
N ALA A 737 3.52 -4.33 10.21
CA ALA A 737 3.20 -3.04 10.80
C ALA A 737 3.58 -1.87 9.88
N GLY A 738 2.72 -0.86 9.81
CA GLY A 738 3.00 0.45 9.19
C GLY A 738 2.81 1.58 10.22
N SER A 739 3.66 1.61 11.25
CA SER A 739 3.44 2.50 12.41
C SER A 739 3.45 3.98 12.02
N PRO A 740 2.51 4.80 12.55
CA PRO A 740 2.42 6.21 12.19
C PRO A 740 3.69 6.98 12.55
N CYS A 741 4.19 7.76 11.60
CA CYS A 741 5.53 8.34 11.67
C CYS A 741 5.51 9.88 11.54
N GLN A 742 4.39 10.53 11.90
CA GLN A 742 4.14 11.95 11.57
C GLN A 742 5.17 12.94 12.16
N GLY A 743 5.81 12.63 13.29
CA GLY A 743 6.92 13.45 13.80
C GLY A 743 8.22 13.35 12.98
N TYR A 744 8.32 12.38 12.07
CA TYR A 744 9.50 12.07 11.25
C TYR A 744 9.37 12.50 9.78
N ALA A 745 8.21 13.00 9.38
CA ALA A 745 7.99 13.54 8.04
C ALA A 745 8.65 14.92 7.91
N ASN A 746 9.42 15.13 6.83
CA ASN A 746 10.07 16.42 6.60
C ASN A 746 9.08 17.59 6.51
N THR A 747 7.85 17.30 6.11
CA THR A 747 6.74 18.24 5.91
C THR A 747 6.00 18.64 7.19
N ASN A 748 6.27 18.00 8.33
CA ASN A 748 5.64 18.38 9.58
C ASN A 748 6.45 19.50 10.27
N ASN A 749 5.83 20.68 10.41
CA ASN A 749 6.41 21.84 11.10
C ASN A 749 6.31 21.73 12.63
N HIS A 750 5.49 20.82 13.17
CA HIS A 750 5.25 20.64 14.61
C HIS A 750 5.76 19.28 15.13
N ARG A 751 7.02 18.94 14.82
CA ARG A 751 7.61 17.62 15.14
C ARG A 751 7.68 17.31 16.64
N LEU A 752 7.70 18.35 17.48
CA LEU A 752 7.75 18.25 18.95
C LEU A 752 6.37 18.39 19.61
N GLY A 753 5.28 18.50 18.84
CA GLY A 753 3.94 18.53 19.40
C GLY A 753 3.59 17.21 20.11
N GLU A 754 2.76 17.28 21.16
CA GLU A 754 2.33 16.11 21.95
C GLU A 754 1.81 14.96 21.08
N ASN A 755 0.94 15.27 20.11
CA ASN A 755 0.40 14.29 19.17
C ASN A 755 1.49 13.68 18.26
N ALA A 756 2.48 14.48 17.84
CA ALA A 756 3.59 13.99 17.02
C ALA A 756 4.48 13.03 17.83
N LEU A 757 4.83 13.38 19.06
CA LEU A 757 5.62 12.53 19.96
C LEU A 757 4.87 11.25 20.36
N ARG A 758 3.56 11.32 20.61
CA ARG A 758 2.73 10.14 20.86
C ARG A 758 2.64 9.22 19.63
N ASN A 759 2.57 9.78 18.43
CA ASN A 759 2.60 8.97 17.20
C ASN A 759 3.98 8.32 17.02
N CYS A 760 5.05 9.07 17.28
CA CYS A 760 6.42 8.56 17.29
C CYS A 760 6.60 7.38 18.26
N SER A 761 5.98 7.40 19.45
CA SER A 761 6.10 6.30 20.40
C SER A 761 5.41 5.01 19.96
N MET A 762 4.55 5.03 18.93
CA MET A 762 3.89 3.81 18.41
C MET A 762 4.89 2.78 17.85
N ILE A 763 6.11 3.20 17.52
CA ILE A 763 7.19 2.27 17.17
C ILE A 763 7.52 1.30 18.30
N ALA A 764 7.49 1.76 19.55
CA ALA A 764 7.68 0.91 20.71
C ALA A 764 6.49 -0.03 20.93
N SER A 765 5.28 0.37 20.55
CA SER A 765 4.13 -0.55 20.56
C SER A 765 4.37 -1.70 19.58
N ALA A 766 4.78 -1.42 18.34
CA ALA A 766 5.12 -2.47 17.37
C ALA A 766 6.21 -3.43 17.90
N ALA A 767 7.25 -2.89 18.53
CA ALA A 767 8.28 -3.69 19.22
C ALA A 767 7.69 -4.57 20.33
N ALA A 768 6.76 -4.03 21.13
CA ALA A 768 6.09 -4.75 22.20
C ALA A 768 5.17 -5.86 21.70
N TYR A 769 4.54 -5.70 20.52
CA TYR A 769 3.83 -6.79 19.86
C TYR A 769 4.77 -7.93 19.48
N ILE A 770 5.94 -7.61 18.92
CA ILE A 770 6.96 -8.60 18.53
C ILE A 770 7.48 -9.34 19.78
N ASP A 771 7.82 -8.59 20.84
CA ASP A 771 8.28 -9.15 22.11
C ASP A 771 7.21 -10.02 22.79
N HIS A 772 5.96 -9.57 22.80
CA HIS A 772 4.86 -10.29 23.43
C HIS A 772 4.53 -11.58 22.67
N PHE A 773 4.25 -11.49 21.36
CA PHE A 773 3.77 -12.63 20.58
C PHE A 773 4.87 -13.59 20.11
N ARG A 774 6.11 -13.10 19.96
CA ARG A 774 7.24 -13.85 19.40
C ARG A 774 6.85 -14.53 18.07
N PRO A 775 6.52 -13.75 17.02
CA PRO A 775 6.23 -14.32 15.71
C PRO A 775 7.52 -14.96 15.12
N GLU A 776 7.36 -15.81 14.11
CA GLU A 776 8.51 -16.37 13.37
C GLU A 776 9.17 -15.29 12.51
N TYR A 777 8.35 -14.40 11.94
CA TYR A 777 8.81 -13.26 11.14
C TYR A 777 8.02 -12.01 11.49
N ALA A 778 8.66 -10.85 11.40
CA ALA A 778 7.99 -9.57 11.46
C ALA A 778 8.50 -8.63 10.36
N VAL A 779 7.60 -7.82 9.82
CA VAL A 779 7.94 -6.80 8.81
C VAL A 779 7.40 -5.46 9.26
N LEU A 780 8.29 -4.48 9.37
CA LEU A 780 7.93 -3.10 9.61
C LEU A 780 8.22 -2.27 8.36
N GLU A 781 7.17 -1.62 7.86
CA GLU A 781 7.25 -0.63 6.78
C GLU A 781 7.25 0.77 7.39
N ASN A 782 8.09 1.67 6.84
CA ASN A 782 8.06 3.07 7.20
C ASN A 782 8.75 3.97 6.16
N VAL A 783 8.60 5.29 6.35
CA VAL A 783 9.23 6.33 5.53
C VAL A 783 10.76 6.30 5.62
N THR A 784 11.42 6.64 4.52
CA THR A 784 12.89 6.55 4.42
C THR A 784 13.66 7.50 5.33
N THR A 785 13.04 8.59 5.79
CA THR A 785 13.67 9.51 6.76
C THR A 785 13.98 8.82 8.08
N MET A 786 13.21 7.78 8.45
CA MET A 786 13.44 6.98 9.65
C MET A 786 14.78 6.24 9.62
N ALA A 787 15.27 5.89 8.42
CA ALA A 787 16.52 5.15 8.22
C ALA A 787 17.75 6.04 7.93
N ARG A 788 17.62 7.38 7.98
CA ARG A 788 18.76 8.27 7.73
C ARG A 788 19.71 8.26 8.94
N ARG A 789 21.00 8.05 8.66
CA ARG A 789 22.10 8.39 9.57
C ARG A 789 22.23 9.92 9.58
N GLY A 790 21.53 10.58 10.48
CA GLY A 790 21.70 12.01 10.70
C GLY A 790 22.92 12.30 11.57
N THR A 791 23.35 13.55 11.59
CA THR A 791 24.22 14.13 12.64
C THR A 791 23.50 14.27 14.00
N ASP A 792 22.26 13.77 14.08
CA ASP A 792 21.42 13.74 15.27
C ASP A 792 21.59 12.38 15.96
N PRO A 793 22.04 12.31 17.23
CA PRO A 793 22.47 11.07 17.90
C PRO A 793 21.42 9.95 18.04
N GLN A 794 20.17 10.15 17.63
CA GLN A 794 19.07 9.20 17.83
C GLN A 794 18.42 8.79 16.50
N SER A 795 19.10 7.92 15.75
CA SER A 795 18.45 7.23 14.63
C SER A 795 17.52 6.15 15.18
N ARG A 796 16.25 6.51 15.38
CA ARG A 796 15.23 5.75 16.15
C ARG A 796 14.84 4.40 15.52
N CYS A 797 15.09 4.21 14.22
CA CYS A 797 15.02 2.91 13.52
C CYS A 797 15.92 1.85 14.16
N LEU A 798 17.11 2.26 14.55
CA LEU A 798 18.17 1.36 15.01
C LEU A 798 17.86 0.85 16.42
N GLU A 799 17.03 1.57 17.21
CA GLU A 799 16.63 1.17 18.57
C GLU A 799 15.64 0.03 18.55
N LEU A 800 14.75 0.07 17.55
CA LEU A 800 13.87 -1.05 17.27
C LEU A 800 14.69 -2.30 16.94
N TRP A 801 15.78 -2.18 16.18
CA TRP A 801 16.65 -3.32 15.89
C TRP A 801 17.26 -3.86 17.18
N CYS A 802 17.93 -3.03 17.97
CA CYS A 802 18.53 -3.43 19.24
C CYS A 802 17.49 -4.02 20.23
N ALA A 803 16.22 -3.59 20.16
CA ALA A 803 15.14 -4.11 20.99
C ALA A 803 14.51 -5.42 20.48
N THR A 804 14.58 -5.76 19.19
CA THR A 804 13.81 -6.88 18.59
C THR A 804 14.67 -8.06 18.11
N GLU A 805 15.92 -8.13 18.55
CA GLU A 805 16.97 -9.01 18.00
C GLU A 805 16.75 -10.52 18.08
N GLN A 806 15.75 -10.94 18.85
CA GLN A 806 15.35 -12.34 18.98
C GLN A 806 14.25 -12.73 17.98
N VAL A 807 13.93 -11.89 17.00
CA VAL A 807 12.98 -12.21 15.94
C VAL A 807 13.60 -11.79 14.61
N SER A 808 13.40 -12.57 13.54
CA SER A 808 13.77 -12.16 12.19
C SER A 808 12.87 -11.00 11.75
N VAL A 809 13.31 -9.78 12.04
CA VAL A 809 12.64 -8.54 11.64
C VAL A 809 13.21 -8.07 10.31
N VAL A 810 12.39 -8.05 9.26
CA VAL A 810 12.76 -7.49 7.96
C VAL A 810 12.24 -6.06 7.89
N TYR A 811 13.14 -5.09 7.74
CA TYR A 811 12.76 -3.68 7.56
C TYR A 811 12.69 -3.34 6.07
N LEU A 812 11.49 -3.01 5.58
CA LEU A 812 11.31 -2.59 4.18
C LEU A 812 11.36 -1.06 4.09
N ARG A 813 12.40 -0.53 3.43
CA ARG A 813 12.50 0.89 3.12
C ARG A 813 11.56 1.23 1.95
N CYS A 814 10.61 2.14 2.14
CA CYS A 814 9.60 2.51 1.15
C CYS A 814 10.12 3.07 -0.21
N CYS A 815 11.44 3.23 -0.41
CA CYS A 815 12.00 3.72 -1.69
C CYS A 815 12.66 2.69 -2.60
N THR A 816 12.77 1.40 -2.23
CA THR A 816 13.34 0.40 -3.16
C THR A 816 12.37 -0.08 -4.24
N TRP A 817 11.08 0.27 -4.16
CA TRP A 817 10.08 -0.11 -5.16
C TRP A 817 9.88 0.92 -6.29
N PHE A 818 10.31 2.18 -6.13
CA PHE A 818 10.13 3.23 -7.15
C PHE A 818 11.39 3.55 -7.98
N LYS A 819 12.53 2.87 -7.76
CA LYS A 819 13.79 3.13 -8.50
C LYS A 819 13.98 2.32 -9.78
N THR A 820 13.08 1.41 -10.15
CA THR A 820 13.24 0.55 -11.34
C THR A 820 12.20 0.77 -12.46
N THR A 821 11.29 1.74 -12.34
CA THR A 821 10.35 2.11 -13.42
C THR A 821 10.44 3.60 -13.76
N ARG A 822 11.58 4.01 -14.30
CA ARG A 822 11.63 5.11 -15.28
C ARG A 822 12.03 4.52 -16.64
N SER A 823 11.12 3.77 -17.25
CA SER A 823 11.11 3.60 -18.70
C SER A 823 10.17 4.68 -19.26
N SER A 824 10.75 5.53 -20.10
CA SER A 824 10.07 6.55 -20.91
C SER A 824 8.86 6.00 -21.65
N SER A 825 7.66 6.36 -21.19
CA SER A 825 6.49 6.60 -22.04
C SER A 825 5.57 7.56 -21.29
N ALA A 826 5.78 8.85 -21.53
CA ALA A 826 4.80 9.87 -21.17
C ALA A 826 3.63 9.70 -22.14
N ASN A 827 2.57 9.04 -21.70
CA ASN A 827 1.24 9.23 -22.26
C ASN A 827 0.36 9.78 -21.14
N THR A 828 -0.09 11.00 -21.40
CA THR A 828 -1.04 11.81 -20.67
C THR A 828 -2.30 11.02 -20.29
N PHE A 829 -2.52 10.80 -19.00
CA PHE A 829 -3.85 10.55 -18.46
C PHE A 829 -4.50 11.90 -18.14
N PRO A 830 -5.72 12.18 -18.63
CA PRO A 830 -6.44 13.38 -18.24
C PRO A 830 -6.85 13.29 -16.77
N SER A 831 -6.57 14.37 -16.05
CA SER A 831 -7.03 14.66 -14.71
C SER A 831 -8.56 14.55 -14.63
N LEU A 832 -9.06 13.48 -14.00
CA LEU A 832 -10.39 13.48 -13.41
C LEU A 832 -10.27 14.21 -12.07
N GLN A 833 -10.49 15.53 -12.12
CA GLN A 833 -10.92 16.29 -10.94
C GLN A 833 -12.35 15.84 -10.62
N GLY A 834 -12.52 15.28 -9.43
CA GLY A 834 -13.79 15.09 -8.75
C GLY A 834 -13.76 15.85 -7.44
#